data_AF-A0AAD0ECA0-F1
#
_entry.id   AF-A0AAD0ECA0-F1
#
_cell.length_a   1.000
_cell.length_b   1.000
_cell.length_c   1.000
_cell.angle_alpha   90.00
_cell.angle_beta   90.00
_cell.angle_gamma   90.00
#
_symmetry.space_group_name_H-M   'P 1'
#
loop_
_entity.id
_entity.type
_entity.pdbx_description
1 polymer ?
#
loop_
_entity_poly.entity_id
_entity_poly.type
_entity_poly.pdbx_seq_one_letter_code
_entity_poly.pdbx_strand_id
1 'polypeptide(L)'
;MSNKALLDREQIFRLDFAIRQFRPAKDTIFNRPNSPPLGLFHKNNEAVRNIMSDLPVIASLWIGGNLSYLEQTCLKSFADHGHRILLYTYETVDNCPPGVELMDANRIFPASDFIRHKVSGSPAVHADAFRYKMISMQNVIWVDADVLCVKPWDFRDQWVFGWEKTGRLVCNAVLGLPRFSRTLQRLNAFCENEYPIPPWAKGEERAQLEAAHAAGNPVHVSELKWGVWGPSALTYFLNETGEMAHVKPQMAFFQISFKERRNLLSPGYIVEKKIDDGCYGVHLWNRRLSRRLITHEGGIPHPESYLGRALIRHDIDAAAAPIPDRPPAGKPTQAELAASAQSSAPVAKSPPPAPARSTHPRLKMPLDQLVHSPHYQRAIDNLELRTETIGDRLSPLSEPISNDDILILTSMKNEAPFILEWVAYHKAIGAKHFLVYTNDCSDNTNEILDRLAELGLVTRVANPWDPTSGKKPQHVALADAMQQPVYKAADWVLTIDVDEFVNIHVGEGRFADLFKAAGDPNVISFTWKFFGNGGVANYKDRPIIEQFTACAPEFIPKPRLGWGFKSMLHKSAPYTKIGVHRPLKIDDEANVSQVRWVNGSGRVMPEMLLTNNGWRSTKRSLGYRMATLNHYVLRSADSFLVKRDRGRINHTEQDQGVEYWARRNYASETDARMHNRAPMMRSELDSLMADAKLASLHAEAVQWHKAKIADLKSKPEYAALYENLTDVARPDAIYLTKLEDQADINTPAGVQIPEPEALLLSPAQIKAKTQLLTEMIEGKIRKNDLDARAAELGADIDIADLAQQMQRTPAPAPSAPHDGTGTSGKTVIAASVQMAHTPPPARPAVAQPALRHAHIWLPKAPQSAAPTNGDARFTDMQSHAAQRAGFFWESDENALFFEPFGKRLVVTFDNIHVVQQKEGQRWPWGYKLLSQTLGCSVLGVIGAKRNWFRSSFVHDGFDHLRDSGFFEQFDEVLFYGASMGAYGALTYSQCAPGAKVFAIAPQTTLDRRILPDDNRWGWTARLDWDDRYADAAKATHLADDVVVLYDPYFAPDVDQVNRLHGDNIRKLRMPFFGHQLPQALANMEILKPMLSEICEGRLTSDRFYKLLRARRDLPRYQHDLLMKAEEKNHRKLAIQVCEYTLKKRDAKNIRNSLERLRAEVAETES
;
A
#
# COMPACT_ATOMS: atom_id res chain seq x y z
N MET A 1 71.27 -5.47 3.65
CA MET A 1 71.53 -6.93 3.53
C MET A 1 71.28 -7.58 4.89
N SER A 2 70.84 -8.85 4.90
CA SER A 2 70.71 -9.77 6.06
C SER A 2 69.81 -9.31 7.23
N ASN A 3 68.54 -9.73 7.35
CA ASN A 3 67.93 -11.05 7.68
C ASN A 3 67.82 -11.41 9.17
N LYS A 4 66.55 -11.53 9.61
CA LYS A 4 65.95 -12.55 10.52
C LYS A 4 66.50 -12.73 11.95
N ALA A 5 65.72 -13.18 12.94
CA ALA A 5 64.26 -13.22 13.17
C ALA A 5 64.05 -13.80 14.59
N LEU A 6 62.97 -13.41 15.31
CA LEU A 6 62.06 -14.28 16.11
C LEU A 6 61.29 -13.51 17.20
N LEU A 7 59.99 -13.42 16.97
CA LEU A 7 58.86 -13.62 17.90
C LEU A 7 58.99 -13.35 19.41
N ASP A 8 58.26 -12.29 19.80
CA ASP A 8 57.06 -12.32 20.66
C ASP A 8 57.15 -11.96 22.17
N ARG A 9 56.31 -10.96 22.49
CA ARG A 9 55.64 -10.59 23.76
C ARG A 9 56.39 -10.29 25.07
N GLU A 10 55.70 -9.41 25.82
CA GLU A 10 55.88 -8.98 27.21
C GLU A 10 57.10 -8.11 27.58
N GLN A 11 56.87 -6.78 27.66
CA GLN A 11 57.43 -5.93 28.72
C GLN A 11 56.63 -4.62 28.90
N ILE A 12 56.78 -4.00 30.09
CA ILE A 12 56.05 -2.86 30.72
C ILE A 12 54.92 -3.37 31.65
N PHE A 13 55.16 -3.92 32.86
CA PHE A 13 56.05 -3.58 34.01
C PHE A 13 55.51 -2.48 34.96
N ARG A 14 55.54 -2.77 36.28
CA ARG A 14 55.28 -1.94 37.49
C ARG A 14 53.81 -1.82 37.95
N LEU A 15 53.46 -1.91 39.24
CA LEU A 15 54.25 -2.25 40.45
C LEU A 15 53.37 -2.86 41.57
N ASP A 16 54.01 -3.67 42.42
CA ASP A 16 53.64 -4.17 43.77
C ASP A 16 52.95 -3.14 44.73
N PHE A 17 52.30 -3.51 45.86
CA PHE A 17 52.54 -4.65 46.77
C PHE A 17 51.35 -5.00 47.69
N ALA A 18 51.51 -6.10 48.44
CA ALA A 18 50.83 -6.50 49.70
C ALA A 18 49.42 -7.16 49.66
N ILE A 19 49.09 -8.14 50.51
CA ILE A 19 49.80 -9.35 51.01
C ILE A 19 48.81 -10.24 51.79
N ARG A 20 48.72 -11.54 51.45
CA ARG A 20 48.35 -12.72 52.30
C ARG A 20 46.99 -12.66 53.09
N GLN A 21 46.38 -13.76 53.55
CA GLN A 21 46.88 -15.10 53.84
C GLN A 21 45.76 -16.18 53.85
N PHE A 22 46.17 -17.45 53.89
CA PHE A 22 45.43 -18.69 54.17
C PHE A 22 44.80 -19.53 53.04
N ARG A 23 45.15 -20.81 53.15
CA ARG A 23 44.94 -22.07 52.39
C ARG A 23 44.95 -23.16 53.51
N PRO A 24 44.73 -24.47 53.25
CA PRO A 24 43.95 -25.17 52.22
C PRO A 24 43.11 -26.33 52.85
N ALA A 25 42.90 -27.43 52.09
CA ALA A 25 42.50 -28.81 52.49
C ALA A 25 40.99 -29.16 52.33
N LYS A 26 40.59 -30.38 51.90
CA LYS A 26 41.32 -31.56 51.35
C LYS A 26 40.33 -32.54 50.68
N ASP A 27 40.83 -33.40 49.77
CA ASP A 27 40.42 -34.81 49.48
C ASP A 27 38.92 -35.13 49.13
N THR A 28 38.52 -35.99 48.17
CA THR A 28 39.21 -36.86 47.17
C THR A 28 38.20 -37.37 46.11
N ILE A 29 38.59 -37.44 44.81
CA ILE A 29 38.42 -38.57 43.84
C ILE A 29 36.99 -39.16 43.58
N PHE A 30 36.44 -39.40 42.36
CA PHE A 30 36.98 -39.79 41.03
C PHE A 30 36.12 -39.25 39.84
N ASN A 31 36.66 -39.39 38.62
CA ASN A 31 36.04 -39.31 37.27
C ASN A 31 35.68 -37.95 36.63
N ARG A 32 36.60 -37.54 35.75
CA ARG A 32 36.43 -36.73 34.52
C ARG A 32 36.00 -37.65 33.35
N PRO A 33 35.55 -37.16 32.15
CA PRO A 33 35.93 -35.85 31.58
C PRO A 33 34.85 -34.97 30.93
N ASN A 34 35.17 -33.67 30.98
CA ASN A 34 34.88 -32.64 29.99
C ASN A 34 33.43 -32.18 29.77
N SER A 35 32.95 -31.39 30.73
CA SER A 35 32.36 -30.07 30.42
C SER A 35 32.78 -29.07 31.51
N PRO A 36 33.48 -27.96 31.20
CA PRO A 36 33.76 -26.93 32.20
C PRO A 36 32.48 -26.14 32.52
N PRO A 37 32.27 -25.68 33.78
CA PRO A 37 30.98 -25.15 34.23
C PRO A 37 30.82 -23.64 33.96
N LEU A 38 29.58 -23.15 34.12
CA LEU A 38 29.27 -21.71 34.11
C LEU A 38 30.14 -20.94 35.13
N GLY A 39 30.76 -19.85 34.68
CA GLY A 39 31.65 -19.04 35.51
C GLY A 39 32.03 -17.66 35.00
N LEU A 40 31.54 -17.22 33.82
CA LEU A 40 31.53 -15.79 33.46
C LEU A 40 30.09 -15.33 33.25
N PHE A 41 29.63 -14.53 34.21
CA PHE A 41 28.33 -13.88 34.18
C PHE A 41 28.31 -12.71 33.18
N HIS A 42 27.12 -12.41 32.65
CA HIS A 42 26.77 -11.15 31.98
C HIS A 42 27.56 -10.75 30.73
N LYS A 43 27.22 -11.37 29.59
CA LYS A 43 27.10 -10.76 28.24
C LYS A 43 26.63 -11.83 27.25
N ASN A 44 25.37 -11.74 26.82
CA ASN A 44 24.72 -12.40 25.64
C ASN A 44 23.24 -12.72 25.90
N ASN A 45 22.42 -11.69 26.14
CA ASN A 45 20.96 -11.79 26.02
C ASN A 45 20.35 -10.62 25.22
N GLU A 46 21.18 -9.92 24.45
CA GLU A 46 20.79 -8.81 23.57
C GLU A 46 20.57 -9.28 22.11
N ALA A 47 21.32 -10.29 21.66
CA ALA A 47 21.27 -10.81 20.29
C ALA A 47 19.91 -11.43 19.89
N VAL A 48 19.11 -11.89 20.85
CA VAL A 48 17.75 -12.43 20.61
C VAL A 48 16.67 -11.35 20.71
N ARG A 49 16.93 -10.23 21.41
CA ARG A 49 15.92 -9.17 21.67
C ARG A 49 15.79 -8.14 20.54
N ASN A 50 16.78 -7.99 19.67
CA ASN A 50 16.80 -6.93 18.65
C ASN A 50 16.01 -7.22 17.35
N ILE A 51 15.14 -8.25 17.33
CA ILE A 51 14.42 -8.68 16.11
C ILE A 51 12.98 -8.09 16.01
N MET A 52 12.42 -7.54 17.10
CA MET A 52 10.97 -7.40 17.29
C MET A 52 10.40 -5.95 17.19
N SER A 53 10.53 -5.22 16.07
CA SER A 53 9.94 -3.85 15.99
C SER A 53 9.38 -3.33 14.65
N ASP A 54 9.08 -4.19 13.67
CA ASP A 54 8.44 -3.75 12.39
C ASP A 54 6.94 -4.09 12.32
N LEU A 55 6.33 -4.44 13.44
CA LEU A 55 4.93 -4.86 13.55
C LEU A 55 4.04 -3.71 14.03
N PRO A 56 2.78 -3.63 13.55
CA PRO A 56 1.86 -2.56 13.92
C PRO A 56 1.61 -2.55 15.43
N VAL A 57 1.51 -1.34 15.97
CA VAL A 57 1.11 -1.11 17.36
C VAL A 57 -0.34 -1.52 17.52
N ILE A 58 -0.59 -2.39 18.49
CA ILE A 58 -1.91 -2.87 18.86
C ILE A 58 -2.38 -2.08 20.09
N ALA A 59 -3.65 -1.73 20.16
CA ALA A 59 -4.22 -1.00 21.29
C ALA A 59 -5.55 -1.63 21.74
N SER A 60 -5.72 -1.76 23.05
CA SER A 60 -6.94 -2.27 23.68
C SER A 60 -7.39 -1.33 24.81
N LEU A 61 -8.58 -1.56 25.37
CA LEU A 61 -9.13 -0.80 26.49
C LEU A 61 -9.64 -1.75 27.57
N TRP A 62 -9.33 -1.44 28.83
CA TRP A 62 -9.87 -2.12 29.99
C TRP A 62 -10.50 -1.13 30.96
N ILE A 63 -11.75 -1.39 31.33
CA ILE A 63 -12.60 -0.46 32.11
C ILE A 63 -12.88 -1.08 33.49
N GLY A 64 -11.90 -0.91 34.37
CA GLY A 64 -11.99 -1.14 35.81
C GLY A 64 -11.55 -2.52 36.28
N GLY A 65 -10.85 -2.54 37.43
CA GLY A 65 -10.37 -3.75 38.09
C GLY A 65 -9.23 -4.50 37.39
N ASN A 66 -8.75 -5.58 38.02
CA ASN A 66 -7.65 -6.40 37.52
C ASN A 66 -8.07 -7.35 36.39
N LEU A 67 -7.12 -7.69 35.50
CA LEU A 67 -7.31 -8.61 34.38
C LEU A 67 -7.42 -10.05 34.87
N SER A 68 -8.25 -10.89 34.23
CA SER A 68 -8.18 -12.33 34.43
C SER A 68 -7.08 -12.94 33.54
N TYR A 69 -6.72 -14.19 33.79
CA TYR A 69 -5.77 -14.93 32.97
C TYR A 69 -6.15 -14.96 31.48
N LEU A 70 -7.43 -14.77 31.13
CA LEU A 70 -7.91 -14.73 29.75
C LEU A 70 -7.45 -13.47 29.03
N GLU A 71 -7.73 -12.28 29.58
CA GLU A 71 -7.21 -11.03 29.01
C GLU A 71 -5.68 -11.00 29.05
N GLN A 72 -5.08 -11.50 30.13
CA GLN A 72 -3.62 -11.57 30.22
C GLN A 72 -3.02 -12.42 29.09
N THR A 73 -3.57 -13.61 28.82
CA THR A 73 -3.11 -14.48 27.71
C THR A 73 -3.28 -13.80 26.35
N CYS A 74 -4.42 -13.15 26.12
CA CYS A 74 -4.67 -12.42 24.87
C CYS A 74 -3.66 -11.28 24.66
N LEU A 75 -3.50 -10.38 25.62
CA LEU A 75 -2.58 -9.25 25.51
C LEU A 75 -1.10 -9.70 25.47
N LYS A 76 -0.73 -10.69 26.29
CA LYS A 76 0.61 -11.30 26.30
C LYS A 76 0.94 -11.98 24.97
N SER A 77 -0.02 -12.63 24.33
CA SER A 77 0.21 -13.27 23.02
C SER A 77 0.62 -12.27 21.94
N PHE A 78 0.14 -11.02 21.98
CA PHE A 78 0.62 -9.97 21.07
C PHE A 78 2.06 -9.56 21.39
N ALA A 79 2.38 -9.35 22.67
CA ALA A 79 3.74 -9.02 23.11
C ALA A 79 4.76 -10.11 22.72
N ASP A 80 4.42 -11.39 22.90
CA ASP A 80 5.28 -12.53 22.56
C ASP A 80 5.48 -12.70 21.05
N HIS A 81 4.49 -12.33 20.23
CA HIS A 81 4.64 -12.24 18.78
C HIS A 81 5.33 -10.93 18.31
N GLY A 82 5.85 -10.12 19.23
CA GLY A 82 6.66 -8.93 18.93
C GLY A 82 5.85 -7.66 18.64
N HIS A 83 4.54 -7.65 18.89
CA HIS A 83 3.75 -6.44 18.80
C HIS A 83 3.97 -5.54 20.01
N ARG A 84 4.09 -4.24 19.77
CA ARG A 84 3.86 -3.25 20.80
C ARG A 84 2.38 -3.20 21.13
N ILE A 85 1.97 -3.69 22.30
CA ILE A 85 0.58 -3.74 22.75
C ILE A 85 0.34 -2.70 23.86
N LEU A 86 -0.57 -1.77 23.59
CA LEU A 86 -1.01 -0.72 24.51
C LEU A 86 -2.33 -1.15 25.16
N LEU A 87 -2.41 -1.11 26.49
CA LEU A 87 -3.66 -1.28 27.23
C LEU A 87 -4.07 0.05 27.83
N TYR A 88 -5.10 0.66 27.26
CA TYR A 88 -5.70 1.86 27.83
C TYR A 88 -6.54 1.50 29.06
N THR A 89 -6.38 2.25 30.15
CA THR A 89 -7.14 2.06 31.39
C THR A 89 -7.52 3.41 31.98
N TYR A 90 -8.66 3.45 32.68
CA TYR A 90 -9.10 4.63 33.45
C TYR A 90 -8.67 4.57 34.92
N GLU A 91 -8.31 3.38 35.37
CA GLU A 91 -7.87 3.03 36.73
C GLU A 91 -6.53 2.29 36.62
N THR A 92 -5.81 2.16 37.74
CA THR A 92 -4.61 1.33 37.80
C THR A 92 -4.97 -0.15 37.67
N VAL A 93 -4.17 -0.90 36.91
CA VAL A 93 -4.33 -2.36 36.71
C VAL A 93 -3.01 -3.01 37.11
N ASP A 94 -2.97 -3.59 38.31
CA ASP A 94 -1.72 -4.02 38.95
C ASP A 94 -1.16 -5.31 38.35
N ASN A 95 -2.02 -6.14 37.75
CA ASN A 95 -1.66 -7.45 37.18
C ASN A 95 -1.60 -7.46 35.65
N CYS A 96 -1.18 -6.34 35.03
CA CYS A 96 -0.92 -6.26 33.60
C CYS A 96 0.27 -7.18 33.22
N PRO A 97 0.16 -8.06 32.21
CA PRO A 97 1.19 -9.07 31.95
C PRO A 97 2.43 -8.46 31.28
N PRO A 98 3.62 -9.07 31.43
CA PRO A 98 4.87 -8.53 30.90
C PRO A 98 4.83 -8.27 29.40
N GLY A 99 5.27 -7.08 28.98
CA GLY A 99 5.28 -6.66 27.57
C GLY A 99 4.06 -5.83 27.15
N VAL A 100 3.06 -5.67 28.02
CA VAL A 100 1.92 -4.78 27.80
C VAL A 100 2.16 -3.41 28.43
N GLU A 101 1.90 -2.34 27.67
CA GLU A 101 2.09 -0.96 28.12
C GLU A 101 0.78 -0.34 28.57
N LEU A 102 0.66 -0.03 29.87
CA LEU A 102 -0.48 0.72 30.39
C LEU A 102 -0.48 2.17 29.90
N MET A 103 -1.66 2.65 29.48
CA MET A 103 -1.88 4.02 29.02
C MET A 103 -3.14 4.60 29.68
N ASP A 104 -3.09 5.85 30.12
CA ASP A 104 -4.24 6.54 30.69
C ASP A 104 -5.27 6.90 29.59
N ALA A 105 -6.49 6.35 29.71
CA ALA A 105 -7.57 6.46 28.75
C ALA A 105 -8.20 7.87 28.68
N ASN A 106 -8.11 8.67 29.75
CA ASN A 106 -8.64 10.04 29.79
C ASN A 106 -7.97 10.96 28.76
N ARG A 107 -6.79 10.58 28.26
CA ARG A 107 -6.04 11.27 27.19
C ARG A 107 -6.69 11.20 25.82
N ILE A 108 -7.71 10.36 25.66
CA ILE A 108 -8.40 10.08 24.40
C ILE A 108 -9.89 10.36 24.52
N PHE A 109 -10.50 9.90 25.62
CA PHE A 109 -11.91 10.10 25.92
C PHE A 109 -12.06 10.22 27.44
N PRO A 110 -12.53 11.34 28.00
CA PRO A 110 -12.65 11.52 29.46
C PRO A 110 -13.64 10.53 30.13
N ALA A 111 -13.40 10.24 31.40
CA ALA A 111 -14.20 9.29 32.20
C ALA A 111 -15.51 9.85 32.79
N SER A 112 -15.95 11.06 32.44
CA SER A 112 -17.03 11.74 33.17
C SER A 112 -18.33 10.95 33.20
N ASP A 113 -18.69 10.29 32.09
CA ASP A 113 -19.96 9.59 31.92
C ASP A 113 -19.76 8.24 31.20
N PHE A 114 -19.56 7.17 31.96
CA PHE A 114 -19.38 5.82 31.37
C PHE A 114 -20.68 5.25 30.82
N ILE A 115 -20.87 5.36 29.50
CA ILE A 115 -22.06 4.83 28.82
C ILE A 115 -22.04 3.29 28.82
N ARG A 116 -22.90 2.70 29.66
CA ARG A 116 -23.13 1.25 29.76
C ARG A 116 -24.49 0.88 29.18
N HIS A 117 -24.55 -0.18 28.39
CA HIS A 117 -25.79 -0.67 27.79
C HIS A 117 -26.78 -1.18 28.86
N LYS A 118 -27.92 -0.48 29.02
CA LYS A 118 -28.91 -0.61 30.11
C LYS A 118 -29.29 -2.07 30.44
N VAL A 119 -29.66 -2.85 29.43
CA VAL A 119 -30.07 -4.27 29.60
C VAL A 119 -28.92 -5.22 29.94
N SER A 120 -27.67 -4.88 29.59
CA SER A 120 -26.56 -5.84 29.60
C SER A 120 -25.39 -5.48 30.51
N GLY A 121 -25.38 -4.28 31.09
CA GLY A 121 -24.29 -3.72 31.90
C GLY A 121 -22.96 -3.51 31.14
N SER A 122 -22.94 -3.78 29.84
CA SER A 122 -21.72 -3.82 29.03
C SER A 122 -21.20 -2.40 28.77
N PRO A 123 -19.91 -2.11 29.02
CA PRO A 123 -19.29 -0.83 28.66
C PRO A 123 -18.85 -0.78 27.18
N ALA A 124 -19.31 -1.73 26.35
CA ALA A 124 -18.96 -1.80 24.93
C ALA A 124 -19.28 -0.51 24.16
N VAL A 125 -20.39 0.17 24.50
CA VAL A 125 -20.78 1.45 23.88
C VAL A 125 -19.72 2.53 24.13
N HIS A 126 -19.23 2.66 25.36
CA HIS A 126 -18.10 3.53 25.70
C HIS A 126 -16.81 3.13 24.97
N ALA A 127 -16.53 1.82 24.87
CA ALA A 127 -15.37 1.31 24.14
C ALA A 127 -15.47 1.54 22.61
N ASP A 128 -16.68 1.64 22.05
CA ASP A 128 -16.91 1.99 20.65
C ASP A 128 -16.55 3.46 20.40
N ALA A 129 -17.09 4.41 21.18
CA ALA A 129 -16.72 5.82 21.08
C ALA A 129 -15.21 6.04 21.32
N PHE A 130 -14.66 5.41 22.36
CA PHE A 130 -13.22 5.45 22.66
C PHE A 130 -12.39 4.94 21.48
N ARG A 131 -12.70 3.78 20.90
CA ARG A 131 -11.84 3.19 19.84
C ARG A 131 -11.81 4.05 18.58
N TYR A 132 -12.91 4.68 18.18
CA TYR A 132 -12.93 5.56 17.02
C TYR A 132 -12.19 6.88 17.28
N LYS A 133 -12.29 7.43 18.50
CA LYS A 133 -11.51 8.63 18.89
C LYS A 133 -10.02 8.32 18.97
N MET A 134 -9.68 7.16 19.53
CA MET A 134 -8.33 6.64 19.65
C MET A 134 -7.67 6.48 18.26
N ILE A 135 -8.34 5.81 17.31
CA ILE A 135 -7.83 5.61 15.95
C ILE A 135 -7.80 6.93 15.15
N SER A 136 -8.67 7.90 15.42
CA SER A 136 -8.61 9.21 14.75
C SER A 136 -7.44 10.07 15.23
N MET A 137 -7.04 9.92 16.51
CA MET A 137 -5.89 10.60 17.10
C MET A 137 -4.57 9.86 16.84
N GLN A 138 -4.59 8.53 16.73
CA GLN A 138 -3.38 7.68 16.73
C GLN A 138 -3.38 6.65 15.60
N ASN A 139 -2.21 6.44 14.99
CA ASN A 139 -2.02 5.40 13.97
C ASN A 139 -1.70 4.04 14.62
N VAL A 140 -2.71 3.41 15.22
CA VAL A 140 -2.62 2.08 15.86
C VAL A 140 -3.82 1.22 15.45
N ILE A 141 -3.72 -0.10 15.63
CA ILE A 141 -4.80 -1.03 15.35
C ILE A 141 -5.50 -1.37 16.67
N TRP A 142 -6.79 -1.11 16.76
CA TRP A 142 -7.60 -1.56 17.88
C TRP A 142 -7.76 -3.08 17.89
N VAL A 143 -7.65 -3.69 19.07
CA VAL A 143 -8.00 -5.09 19.32
C VAL A 143 -8.72 -5.21 20.68
N ASP A 144 -9.86 -5.90 20.73
CA ASP A 144 -10.55 -6.22 21.99
C ASP A 144 -9.65 -7.14 22.85
N ALA A 145 -9.66 -6.96 24.18
CA ALA A 145 -8.76 -7.65 25.12
C ALA A 145 -8.94 -9.18 25.19
N ASP A 146 -9.85 -9.75 24.40
CA ASP A 146 -10.14 -11.19 24.28
C ASP A 146 -9.87 -11.76 22.88
N VAL A 147 -8.99 -11.13 22.10
CA VAL A 147 -8.41 -11.69 20.87
C VAL A 147 -7.02 -12.24 21.15
N LEU A 148 -6.79 -13.52 20.86
CA LEU A 148 -5.48 -14.17 20.94
C LEU A 148 -4.72 -13.97 19.62
N CYS A 149 -3.47 -13.51 19.68
CA CYS A 149 -2.57 -13.41 18.53
C CYS A 149 -2.02 -14.80 18.16
N VAL A 150 -2.17 -15.20 16.89
CA VAL A 150 -1.73 -16.51 16.37
C VAL A 150 -0.34 -16.44 15.74
N LYS A 151 -0.01 -15.30 15.13
CA LYS A 151 1.26 -15.02 14.46
C LYS A 151 1.45 -13.50 14.32
N PRO A 152 2.64 -12.98 13.99
CA PRO A 152 2.85 -11.55 13.72
C PRO A 152 1.93 -10.97 12.62
N TRP A 153 1.37 -9.78 12.84
CA TRP A 153 0.50 -9.10 11.87
C TRP A 153 1.32 -8.20 10.92
N ASP A 154 1.89 -8.78 9.87
CA ASP A 154 2.74 -8.10 8.87
C ASP A 154 1.95 -7.29 7.81
N PHE A 155 0.80 -6.73 8.19
CA PHE A 155 -0.09 -6.01 7.27
C PHE A 155 0.60 -4.78 6.65
N ARG A 156 0.48 -4.67 5.32
CA ARG A 156 1.11 -3.61 4.51
C ARG A 156 0.22 -2.36 4.35
N ASP A 157 -1.01 -2.44 4.84
CA ASP A 157 -2.06 -1.42 4.77
C ASP A 157 -2.65 -1.13 6.16
N GLN A 158 -3.29 0.04 6.32
CA GLN A 158 -3.87 0.48 7.60
C GLN A 158 -5.33 0.03 7.79
N TRP A 159 -5.97 -0.54 6.76
CA TRP A 159 -7.32 -1.07 6.86
C TRP A 159 -7.29 -2.50 7.42
N VAL A 160 -7.35 -2.61 8.75
CA VAL A 160 -7.20 -3.88 9.48
C VAL A 160 -8.47 -4.20 10.28
N PHE A 161 -9.49 -4.65 9.55
CA PHE A 161 -10.75 -5.15 10.11
C PHE A 161 -11.21 -6.34 9.29
N GLY A 162 -11.90 -7.27 9.95
CA GLY A 162 -12.33 -8.53 9.34
C GLY A 162 -13.83 -8.75 9.41
N TRP A 163 -14.30 -9.59 8.51
CA TRP A 163 -15.64 -10.14 8.58
C TRP A 163 -15.83 -11.10 9.77
N GLU A 164 -16.66 -10.78 10.75
CA GLU A 164 -17.15 -11.82 11.69
C GLU A 164 -18.26 -12.66 11.04
N LYS A 165 -19.09 -12.02 10.21
CA LYS A 165 -20.07 -12.68 9.34
C LYS A 165 -19.86 -12.14 7.94
N THR A 166 -19.06 -12.84 7.14
CA THR A 166 -18.64 -12.48 5.78
C THR A 166 -19.73 -11.80 5.00
N GLY A 167 -19.64 -10.49 4.74
CA GLY A 167 -20.57 -9.60 4.02
C GLY A 167 -21.78 -9.01 4.78
N ARG A 168 -21.98 -9.37 6.06
CA ARG A 168 -23.17 -8.99 6.87
C ARG A 168 -22.79 -8.17 8.08
N LEU A 169 -21.64 -8.48 8.68
CA LEU A 169 -21.14 -7.81 9.87
C LEU A 169 -19.61 -7.80 9.84
N VAL A 170 -19.04 -6.60 9.73
CA VAL A 170 -17.66 -6.35 10.10
C VAL A 170 -17.65 -6.17 11.61
N CYS A 171 -16.78 -6.91 12.30
CA CYS A 171 -16.64 -6.77 13.75
C CYS A 171 -15.57 -5.73 14.05
N ASN A 172 -15.83 -4.87 15.03
CA ASN A 172 -14.90 -3.85 15.47
C ASN A 172 -13.92 -4.34 16.56
N ALA A 173 -13.97 -5.63 16.92
CA ALA A 173 -13.04 -6.29 17.83
C ALA A 173 -11.60 -6.38 17.29
N VAL A 174 -11.41 -6.21 15.98
CA VAL A 174 -10.13 -5.89 15.35
C VAL A 174 -10.40 -4.75 14.37
N LEU A 175 -9.80 -3.58 14.59
CA LEU A 175 -10.07 -2.39 13.79
C LEU A 175 -8.85 -1.46 13.67
N GLY A 176 -8.21 -1.47 12.51
CA GLY A 176 -7.38 -0.39 11.99
C GLY A 176 -8.12 0.33 10.86
N LEU A 177 -8.21 1.65 10.93
CA LEU A 177 -8.63 2.51 9.83
C LEU A 177 -7.56 3.60 9.67
N PRO A 178 -7.18 4.01 8.44
CA PRO A 178 -6.37 5.21 8.27
C PRO A 178 -7.07 6.42 8.90
N ARG A 179 -6.33 7.38 9.46
CA ARG A 179 -6.95 8.56 10.10
C ARG A 179 -7.80 9.42 9.16
N PHE A 180 -7.50 9.38 7.86
CA PHE A 180 -8.27 10.05 6.80
C PHE A 180 -9.47 9.22 6.31
N SER A 181 -9.75 8.07 6.93
CA SER A 181 -10.91 7.23 6.63
C SER A 181 -12.19 8.02 6.80
N ARG A 182 -12.99 8.09 5.73
CA ARG A 182 -14.33 8.69 5.79
C ARG A 182 -15.21 7.90 6.74
N THR A 183 -15.04 6.58 6.83
CA THR A 183 -15.74 5.74 7.81
C THR A 183 -15.40 6.15 9.23
N LEU A 184 -14.12 6.36 9.53
CA LEU A 184 -13.68 6.78 10.86
C LEU A 184 -14.23 8.17 11.23
N GLN A 185 -14.29 9.11 10.28
CA GLN A 185 -14.91 10.42 10.47
C GLN A 185 -16.42 10.29 10.77
N ARG A 186 -17.15 9.51 9.97
CA ARG A 186 -18.58 9.22 10.19
C ARG A 186 -18.85 8.53 11.52
N LEU A 187 -17.99 7.59 11.92
CA LEU A 187 -18.10 6.87 13.19
C LEU A 187 -17.92 7.81 14.38
N ASN A 188 -16.91 8.70 14.35
CA ASN A 188 -16.72 9.70 15.40
C ASN A 188 -17.94 10.65 15.47
N ALA A 189 -18.37 11.23 14.35
CA ALA A 189 -19.53 12.13 14.32
C ALA A 189 -20.85 11.45 14.76
N PHE A 190 -21.02 10.15 14.50
CA PHE A 190 -22.17 9.38 14.97
C PHE A 190 -22.11 9.05 16.47
N CYS A 191 -20.90 9.04 17.06
CA CYS A 191 -20.70 8.87 18.50
C CYS A 191 -20.78 10.19 19.29
N GLU A 192 -20.83 11.34 18.62
CA GLU A 192 -21.07 12.66 19.25
C GLU A 192 -22.55 12.89 19.58
N ASN A 193 -23.47 12.09 19.02
CA ASN A 193 -24.89 12.11 19.36
C ASN A 193 -25.26 10.91 20.25
N GLU A 194 -25.42 11.15 21.55
CA GLU A 194 -25.86 10.19 22.56
C GLU A 194 -27.32 9.73 22.40
N TYR A 195 -28.11 10.41 21.57
CA TYR A 195 -29.51 10.08 21.25
C TYR A 195 -29.68 9.80 19.74
N PRO A 196 -28.90 8.88 19.14
CA PRO A 196 -28.88 8.73 17.70
C PRO A 196 -30.09 7.93 17.22
N ILE A 197 -30.80 8.43 16.21
CA ILE A 197 -31.71 7.59 15.41
C ILE A 197 -30.82 6.86 14.38
N PRO A 198 -30.59 5.54 14.49
CA PRO A 198 -29.59 4.88 13.66
C PRO A 198 -30.04 4.87 12.19
N PRO A 199 -29.21 5.28 11.22
CA PRO A 199 -29.65 5.41 9.82
C PRO A 199 -29.97 4.05 9.14
N TRP A 200 -29.64 2.93 9.79
CA TRP A 200 -30.04 1.57 9.40
C TRP A 200 -31.27 1.03 10.14
N ALA A 201 -31.87 1.78 11.07
CA ALA A 201 -33.17 1.44 11.66
C ALA A 201 -34.25 1.51 10.57
N LYS A 202 -35.22 0.59 10.61
CA LYS A 202 -36.27 0.47 9.59
C LYS A 202 -37.62 0.08 10.21
N GLY A 203 -38.70 0.42 9.50
CA GLY A 203 -40.06 0.05 9.88
C GLY A 203 -40.44 0.57 11.26
N GLU A 204 -41.12 -0.28 12.04
CA GLU A 204 -41.66 0.07 13.35
C GLU A 204 -40.59 0.59 14.33
N GLU A 205 -39.38 0.01 14.34
CA GLU A 205 -38.27 0.47 15.20
C GLU A 205 -37.89 1.93 14.91
N ARG A 206 -37.83 2.31 13.63
CA ARG A 206 -37.51 3.68 13.25
C ARG A 206 -38.65 4.63 13.58
N ALA A 207 -39.90 4.24 13.28
CA ALA A 207 -41.08 5.02 13.62
C ALA A 207 -41.23 5.24 15.13
N GLN A 208 -40.93 4.24 15.97
CA GLN A 208 -40.91 4.36 17.43
C GLN A 208 -39.83 5.35 17.91
N LEU A 209 -38.61 5.29 17.34
CA LEU A 209 -37.53 6.22 17.67
C LEU A 209 -37.83 7.67 17.23
N GLU A 210 -38.37 7.86 16.03
CA GLU A 210 -38.77 9.16 15.50
C GLU A 210 -39.95 9.75 16.29
N ALA A 211 -40.95 8.93 16.64
CA ALA A 211 -42.08 9.35 17.49
C ALA A 211 -41.64 9.71 18.92
N ALA A 212 -40.73 8.93 19.51
CA ALA A 212 -40.18 9.22 20.84
C ALA A 212 -39.38 10.54 20.84
N HIS A 213 -38.57 10.78 19.80
CA HIS A 213 -37.85 12.03 19.61
C HIS A 213 -38.81 13.22 19.40
N ALA A 214 -39.83 13.07 18.56
CA ALA A 214 -40.85 14.11 18.33
C ALA A 214 -41.70 14.41 19.57
N ALA A 215 -41.90 13.43 20.45
CA ALA A 215 -42.57 13.59 21.74
C ALA A 215 -41.66 14.16 22.85
N GLY A 216 -40.43 14.60 22.53
CA GLY A 216 -39.48 15.15 23.49
C GLY A 216 -38.81 14.12 24.41
N ASN A 217 -38.98 12.82 24.13
CA ASN A 217 -38.43 11.69 24.92
C ASN A 217 -37.46 10.85 24.07
N PRO A 218 -36.35 11.41 23.57
CA PRO A 218 -35.43 10.69 22.68
C PRO A 218 -34.75 9.52 23.42
N VAL A 219 -34.54 8.40 22.71
CA VAL A 219 -33.97 7.18 23.29
C VAL A 219 -32.43 7.27 23.30
N HIS A 220 -31.86 7.28 24.51
CA HIS A 220 -30.41 7.32 24.72
C HIS A 220 -29.72 6.03 24.20
N VAL A 221 -28.48 6.15 23.72
CA VAL A 221 -27.72 5.06 23.09
C VAL A 221 -27.47 3.86 24.03
N SER A 222 -27.50 4.07 25.35
CA SER A 222 -27.47 2.97 26.33
C SER A 222 -28.69 2.04 26.25
N GLU A 223 -29.81 2.51 25.72
CA GLU A 223 -31.09 1.81 25.65
C GLU A 223 -31.39 1.22 24.27
N LEU A 224 -30.70 1.72 23.24
CA LEU A 224 -30.75 1.18 21.89
C LEU A 224 -30.16 -0.24 21.80
N LYS A 225 -30.45 -0.94 20.70
CA LYS A 225 -29.99 -2.31 20.47
C LYS A 225 -28.46 -2.43 20.57
N TRP A 226 -27.99 -3.55 21.11
CA TRP A 226 -26.56 -3.81 21.29
C TRP A 226 -25.77 -3.69 19.98
N GLY A 227 -24.65 -2.97 20.02
CA GLY A 227 -23.75 -2.77 18.88
C GLY A 227 -24.11 -1.60 17.96
N VAL A 228 -25.01 -0.69 18.37
CA VAL A 228 -25.39 0.50 17.59
C VAL A 228 -24.19 1.37 17.24
N TRP A 229 -23.38 1.83 18.20
CA TRP A 229 -22.11 2.51 17.90
C TRP A 229 -21.01 1.55 17.42
N GLY A 230 -21.09 0.27 17.76
CA GLY A 230 -20.06 -0.73 17.43
C GLY A 230 -20.21 -1.38 16.05
N PRO A 231 -20.31 -2.73 15.95
CA PRO A 231 -20.33 -3.43 14.67
C PRO A 231 -21.40 -2.97 13.68
N SER A 232 -22.54 -2.44 14.14
CA SER A 232 -23.60 -1.94 13.26
C SER A 232 -23.22 -0.63 12.59
N ALA A 233 -22.76 0.38 13.34
CA ALA A 233 -22.24 1.62 12.77
C ALA A 233 -21.04 1.36 11.85
N LEU A 234 -20.06 0.54 12.30
CA LEU A 234 -18.88 0.23 11.48
C LEU A 234 -19.29 -0.41 10.15
N THR A 235 -20.20 -1.39 10.18
CA THR A 235 -20.68 -2.04 8.95
C THR A 235 -21.47 -1.08 8.07
N TYR A 236 -22.26 -0.17 8.64
CA TYR A 236 -23.00 0.84 7.87
C TYR A 236 -22.05 1.84 7.19
N PHE A 237 -21.19 2.51 7.96
CA PHE A 237 -20.31 3.56 7.43
C PHE A 237 -19.21 3.03 6.51
N LEU A 238 -18.71 1.79 6.70
CA LEU A 238 -17.83 1.15 5.70
C LEU A 238 -18.52 0.98 4.33
N ASN A 239 -19.82 0.66 4.33
CA ASN A 239 -20.60 0.54 3.10
C ASN A 239 -20.88 1.91 2.47
N GLU A 240 -21.31 2.90 3.27
CA GLU A 240 -21.56 4.27 2.84
C GLU A 240 -20.33 4.85 2.12
N THR A 241 -19.18 4.86 2.78
CA THR A 241 -17.96 5.51 2.28
C THR A 241 -17.19 4.70 1.25
N GLY A 242 -17.48 3.40 1.14
CA GLY A 242 -16.84 2.46 0.20
C GLY A 242 -15.61 1.73 0.74
N GLU A 243 -15.17 2.05 1.96
CA GLU A 243 -13.99 1.42 2.57
C GLU A 243 -14.23 -0.06 2.95
N MET A 244 -15.46 -0.55 2.81
CA MET A 244 -15.80 -1.98 2.73
C MET A 244 -15.04 -2.74 1.62
N ALA A 245 -14.32 -2.06 0.73
CA ALA A 245 -13.38 -2.70 -0.20
C ALA A 245 -12.15 -3.32 0.49
N HIS A 246 -11.75 -2.84 1.67
CA HIS A 246 -10.51 -3.25 2.36
C HIS A 246 -10.69 -4.31 3.47
N VAL A 247 -11.93 -4.75 3.70
CA VAL A 247 -12.25 -5.74 4.73
C VAL A 247 -11.54 -7.07 4.49
N LYS A 248 -10.86 -7.58 5.51
CA LYS A 248 -10.12 -8.84 5.44
C LYS A 248 -11.07 -10.06 5.54
N PRO A 249 -10.74 -11.21 4.93
CA PRO A 249 -11.55 -12.43 5.03
C PRO A 249 -11.79 -12.89 6.48
N GLN A 250 -12.87 -13.63 6.71
CA GLN A 250 -13.26 -14.09 8.06
C GLN A 250 -12.16 -14.89 8.76
N MET A 251 -11.42 -15.72 8.02
CA MET A 251 -10.27 -16.50 8.51
C MET A 251 -9.16 -15.65 9.15
N ALA A 252 -9.03 -14.36 8.81
CA ALA A 252 -7.97 -13.52 9.37
C ALA A 252 -8.05 -13.37 10.90
N PHE A 253 -9.26 -13.25 11.48
CA PHE A 253 -9.46 -13.00 12.91
C PHE A 253 -10.58 -13.83 13.57
N PHE A 254 -11.40 -14.51 12.76
CA PHE A 254 -12.63 -15.19 13.19
C PHE A 254 -12.75 -16.60 12.59
N GLN A 255 -11.61 -17.27 12.37
CA GLN A 255 -11.52 -18.61 11.79
C GLN A 255 -12.22 -19.68 12.64
N ILE A 256 -12.13 -19.56 13.97
CA ILE A 256 -12.98 -20.30 14.90
C ILE A 256 -14.23 -19.45 15.15
N SER A 257 -15.39 -19.92 14.69
CA SER A 257 -16.62 -19.14 14.79
C SER A 257 -17.16 -19.06 16.22
N PHE A 258 -18.04 -18.08 16.49
CA PHE A 258 -18.73 -17.96 17.79
C PHE A 258 -19.43 -19.27 18.22
N LYS A 259 -19.92 -20.08 17.28
CA LYS A 259 -20.56 -21.38 17.59
C LYS A 259 -19.53 -22.40 18.08
N GLU A 260 -18.33 -22.40 17.49
CA GLU A 260 -17.25 -23.36 17.72
C GLU A 260 -16.34 -22.99 18.90
N ARG A 261 -16.44 -21.77 19.46
CA ARG A 261 -15.62 -21.29 20.60
C ARG A 261 -15.49 -22.27 21.78
N ARG A 262 -16.45 -23.19 21.96
CA ARG A 262 -16.41 -24.26 22.99
C ARG A 262 -15.26 -25.24 22.75
N ASN A 263 -14.88 -25.46 21.50
CA ASN A 263 -13.82 -26.39 21.09
C ASN A 263 -12.43 -25.89 21.53
N LEU A 264 -12.27 -24.59 21.79
CA LEU A 264 -11.05 -24.01 22.37
C LEU A 264 -10.72 -24.59 23.76
N LEU A 265 -11.71 -25.17 24.44
CA LEU A 265 -11.61 -25.79 25.77
C LEU A 265 -11.54 -27.32 25.72
N SER A 266 -11.70 -27.95 24.54
CA SER A 266 -11.77 -29.41 24.42
C SER A 266 -10.38 -30.01 24.18
N PRO A 267 -9.91 -30.98 24.99
CA PRO A 267 -8.59 -31.58 24.80
C PRO A 267 -8.49 -32.49 23.58
N GLY A 268 -9.59 -33.17 23.22
CA GLY A 268 -9.65 -34.04 22.05
C GLY A 268 -9.79 -33.31 20.71
N TYR A 269 -9.94 -31.97 20.70
CA TYR A 269 -10.16 -31.20 19.48
C TYR A 269 -8.92 -30.38 19.11
N ILE A 270 -8.22 -30.81 18.05
CA ILE A 270 -7.02 -30.12 17.54
C ILE A 270 -7.47 -28.91 16.71
N VAL A 271 -7.71 -27.79 17.39
CA VAL A 271 -8.08 -26.48 16.81
C VAL A 271 -7.06 -26.05 15.76
N GLU A 272 -5.78 -26.39 15.97
CA GLU A 272 -4.66 -26.12 15.06
C GLU A 272 -4.86 -26.75 13.66
N LYS A 273 -5.65 -27.83 13.51
CA LYS A 273 -6.01 -28.38 12.17
C LYS A 273 -6.98 -27.50 11.38
N LYS A 274 -7.62 -26.53 12.04
CA LYS A 274 -8.52 -25.53 11.42
C LYS A 274 -7.87 -24.16 11.26
N ILE A 275 -6.67 -23.94 11.79
CA ILE A 275 -5.92 -22.69 11.68
C ILE A 275 -4.91 -22.87 10.53
N ASP A 276 -4.96 -22.00 9.54
CA ASP A 276 -4.02 -21.98 8.41
C ASP A 276 -3.15 -20.71 8.44
N ASP A 277 -2.19 -20.62 7.50
CA ASP A 277 -1.27 -19.49 7.37
C ASP A 277 -1.96 -18.13 7.12
N GLY A 278 -3.25 -18.11 6.79
CA GLY A 278 -4.09 -16.91 6.68
C GLY A 278 -4.61 -16.38 8.01
N CYS A 279 -4.50 -17.14 9.11
CA CYS A 279 -4.99 -16.75 10.43
C CYS A 279 -4.02 -15.83 11.17
N TYR A 280 -4.48 -14.67 11.62
CA TYR A 280 -3.71 -13.70 12.40
C TYR A 280 -4.13 -13.66 13.88
N GLY A 281 -5.40 -13.94 14.17
CA GLY A 281 -5.90 -14.01 15.54
C GLY A 281 -7.13 -14.91 15.73
N VAL A 282 -7.38 -15.30 16.98
CA VAL A 282 -8.56 -16.06 17.41
C VAL A 282 -9.29 -15.29 18.51
N HIS A 283 -10.49 -14.82 18.20
CA HIS A 283 -11.38 -14.15 19.16
C HIS A 283 -12.00 -15.17 20.15
N LEU A 284 -12.00 -14.87 21.44
CA LEU A 284 -12.48 -15.75 22.51
C LEU A 284 -13.94 -15.49 22.92
N TRP A 285 -14.48 -14.28 22.67
CA TRP A 285 -15.76 -13.80 23.18
C TRP A 285 -15.89 -13.98 24.70
N ASN A 286 -14.97 -13.37 25.47
CA ASN A 286 -14.65 -13.75 26.84
C ASN A 286 -15.88 -13.84 27.75
N ARG A 287 -16.80 -12.86 27.69
CA ARG A 287 -18.06 -12.88 28.48
C ARG A 287 -18.84 -14.20 28.38
N ARG A 288 -18.74 -14.93 27.26
CA ARG A 288 -19.37 -16.24 27.05
C ARG A 288 -18.44 -17.43 27.32
N LEU A 289 -17.11 -17.25 27.22
CA LEU A 289 -16.12 -18.29 27.48
C LEU A 289 -15.79 -18.40 28.98
N SER A 290 -15.51 -17.28 29.64
CA SER A 290 -15.38 -17.15 31.11
C SER A 290 -16.53 -17.83 31.86
N ARG A 291 -17.77 -17.54 31.45
CA ARG A 291 -18.96 -18.16 32.07
C ARG A 291 -18.94 -19.69 31.97
N ARG A 292 -18.47 -20.26 30.86
CA ARG A 292 -18.39 -21.72 30.70
C ARG A 292 -17.28 -22.28 31.57
N LEU A 293 -16.10 -21.66 31.57
CA LEU A 293 -14.96 -22.05 32.41
C LEU A 293 -15.36 -22.17 33.88
N ILE A 294 -15.97 -21.11 34.45
CA ILE A 294 -16.50 -21.12 35.82
C ILE A 294 -17.50 -22.27 36.06
N THR A 295 -18.48 -22.44 35.16
CA THR A 295 -19.66 -23.29 35.45
C THR A 295 -19.56 -24.75 35.00
N HIS A 296 -18.56 -25.12 34.20
CA HIS A 296 -18.42 -26.47 33.63
C HIS A 296 -16.99 -27.03 33.68
N GLU A 297 -15.96 -26.18 33.77
CA GLU A 297 -14.55 -26.58 33.65
C GLU A 297 -13.75 -26.27 34.93
N GLY A 298 -14.41 -26.04 36.07
CA GLY A 298 -13.74 -25.75 37.36
C GLY A 298 -12.99 -24.41 37.43
N GLY A 299 -13.22 -23.51 36.48
CA GLY A 299 -12.58 -22.19 36.42
C GLY A 299 -11.23 -22.12 35.69
N ILE A 300 -10.67 -23.24 35.22
CA ILE A 300 -9.38 -23.31 34.51
C ILE A 300 -9.52 -24.27 33.30
N PRO A 301 -9.04 -23.94 32.08
CA PRO A 301 -9.14 -24.84 30.94
C PRO A 301 -8.25 -26.08 31.11
N HIS A 302 -8.68 -27.22 30.56
CA HIS A 302 -7.85 -28.43 30.53
C HIS A 302 -6.50 -28.15 29.84
N PRO A 303 -5.34 -28.60 30.38
CA PRO A 303 -4.02 -28.29 29.80
C PRO A 303 -3.86 -28.68 28.33
N GLU A 304 -4.45 -29.81 27.93
CA GLU A 304 -4.44 -30.30 26.53
C GLU A 304 -5.49 -29.63 25.63
N SER A 305 -6.27 -28.67 26.12
CA SER A 305 -7.11 -27.83 25.25
C SER A 305 -6.27 -26.78 24.50
N TYR A 306 -6.81 -26.19 23.44
CA TYR A 306 -6.11 -25.10 22.73
C TYR A 306 -5.79 -23.91 23.66
N LEU A 307 -6.73 -23.55 24.54
CA LEU A 307 -6.55 -22.48 25.51
C LEU A 307 -5.58 -22.88 26.65
N GLY A 308 -5.61 -24.14 27.10
CA GLY A 308 -4.64 -24.68 28.05
C GLY A 308 -3.21 -24.64 27.49
N ARG A 309 -3.02 -25.05 26.23
CA ARG A 309 -1.74 -24.89 25.52
C ARG A 309 -1.33 -23.43 25.36
N ALA A 310 -2.27 -22.50 25.17
CA ALA A 310 -1.97 -21.08 25.07
C ALA A 310 -1.47 -20.48 26.39
N LEU A 311 -2.05 -20.86 27.54
CA LEU A 311 -1.56 -20.48 28.87
C LEU A 311 -0.10 -20.92 29.08
N ILE A 312 0.18 -22.19 28.77
CA ILE A 312 1.53 -22.76 28.87
C ILE A 312 2.51 -22.05 27.93
N ARG A 313 2.10 -21.76 26.68
CA ARG A 313 2.95 -21.10 25.68
C ARG A 313 3.33 -19.67 26.07
N HIS A 314 2.41 -18.94 26.70
CA HIS A 314 2.55 -17.52 27.01
C HIS A 314 2.99 -17.24 28.46
N ASP A 315 3.24 -18.29 29.25
CA ASP A 315 3.68 -18.24 30.65
C ASP A 315 2.69 -17.48 31.56
N ILE A 316 1.43 -17.89 31.52
CA ILE A 316 0.32 -17.29 32.29
C ILE A 316 -0.21 -18.27 33.33
N ASP A 317 -0.11 -17.91 34.61
CA ASP A 317 -0.69 -18.66 35.72
C ASP A 317 -2.19 -18.32 35.90
N ALA A 318 -3.04 -19.30 35.60
CA ALA A 318 -4.49 -19.20 35.77
C ALA A 318 -4.94 -19.08 37.25
N ALA A 319 -4.14 -19.56 38.21
CA ALA A 319 -4.45 -19.48 39.63
C ALA A 319 -4.05 -18.12 40.24
N ALA A 320 -3.06 -17.43 39.68
CA ALA A 320 -2.65 -16.08 40.11
C ALA A 320 -3.62 -14.97 39.65
N ALA A 321 -4.38 -15.22 38.57
CA ALA A 321 -5.36 -14.28 38.02
C ALA A 321 -6.67 -14.99 37.63
N PRO A 322 -7.39 -15.61 38.60
CA PRO A 322 -8.58 -16.39 38.30
C PRO A 322 -9.69 -15.51 37.70
N ILE A 323 -10.54 -16.12 36.87
CA ILE A 323 -11.72 -15.42 36.36
C ILE A 323 -12.64 -15.08 37.56
N PRO A 324 -13.05 -13.81 37.76
CA PRO A 324 -13.89 -13.42 38.87
C PRO A 324 -15.18 -14.23 38.95
N ASP A 325 -15.37 -14.94 40.06
CA ASP A 325 -16.50 -15.86 40.25
C ASP A 325 -17.79 -15.10 40.55
N ARG A 326 -18.52 -14.75 39.50
CA ARG A 326 -19.83 -14.07 39.54
C ARG A 326 -20.86 -14.86 38.72
N PRO A 327 -21.32 -16.03 39.21
CA PRO A 327 -22.34 -16.81 38.53
C PRO A 327 -23.70 -16.06 38.53
N PRO A 328 -24.61 -16.34 37.58
CA PRO A 328 -25.98 -15.86 37.65
C PRO A 328 -26.68 -16.40 38.90
N ALA A 329 -27.66 -15.65 39.44
CA ALA A 329 -28.46 -16.10 40.57
C ALA A 329 -29.03 -17.52 40.36
N GLY A 330 -28.84 -18.40 41.35
CA GLY A 330 -29.24 -19.82 41.26
C GLY A 330 -28.23 -20.75 40.60
N LYS A 331 -26.94 -20.36 40.47
CA LYS A 331 -25.84 -21.25 40.06
C LYS A 331 -24.70 -21.23 41.09
N PRO A 332 -24.08 -22.39 41.38
CA PRO A 332 -23.03 -22.49 42.39
C PRO A 332 -21.75 -21.76 41.97
N THR A 333 -21.07 -21.25 42.97
CA THR A 333 -19.72 -20.68 42.96
C THR A 333 -18.64 -21.75 42.76
N GLN A 334 -17.44 -21.32 42.38
CA GLN A 334 -16.25 -22.17 42.34
C GLN A 334 -15.94 -22.78 43.71
N ALA A 335 -16.22 -22.07 44.81
CA ALA A 335 -16.06 -22.61 46.16
C ALA A 335 -17.00 -23.79 46.44
N GLU A 336 -18.28 -23.69 46.04
CA GLU A 336 -19.27 -24.76 46.18
C GLU A 336 -18.93 -25.96 45.26
N LEU A 337 -18.44 -25.70 44.04
CA LEU A 337 -17.97 -26.75 43.13
C LEU A 337 -16.70 -27.43 43.64
N ALA A 338 -15.72 -26.68 44.16
CA ALA A 338 -14.48 -27.22 44.72
C ALA A 338 -14.74 -28.03 46.01
N ALA A 339 -15.67 -27.60 46.86
CA ALA A 339 -16.12 -28.38 48.01
C ALA A 339 -16.72 -29.75 47.61
N SER A 340 -17.37 -29.84 46.44
CA SER A 340 -17.82 -31.13 45.88
C SER A 340 -16.68 -31.97 45.28
N ALA A 341 -15.59 -31.34 44.82
CA ALA A 341 -14.46 -32.00 44.16
C ALA A 341 -13.34 -32.47 45.12
N GLN A 342 -13.32 -31.96 46.36
CA GLN A 342 -12.33 -32.34 47.39
C GLN A 342 -12.38 -33.82 47.82
N SER A 343 -13.29 -34.64 47.29
CA SER A 343 -13.28 -36.10 47.49
C SER A 343 -12.20 -36.85 46.69
N SER A 344 -11.44 -36.21 45.78
CA SER A 344 -10.45 -36.93 44.95
C SER A 344 -9.31 -36.06 44.38
N ALA A 345 -8.09 -36.19 44.92
CA ALA A 345 -6.85 -35.63 44.33
C ALA A 345 -5.56 -36.32 44.82
N PRO A 346 -4.53 -36.44 43.95
CA PRO A 346 -3.13 -36.37 44.38
C PRO A 346 -2.23 -35.45 43.49
N VAL A 347 -0.91 -35.40 43.78
CA VAL A 347 -0.13 -34.16 44.01
C VAL A 347 1.11 -33.98 43.09
N ALA A 348 1.54 -32.73 42.82
CA ALA A 348 2.91 -32.40 42.33
C ALA A 348 3.44 -31.04 42.87
N LYS A 349 4.77 -30.79 42.82
CA LYS A 349 5.51 -29.74 43.58
C LYS A 349 6.05 -28.56 42.73
N SER A 350 6.32 -27.42 43.40
CA SER A 350 6.80 -26.15 42.84
C SER A 350 8.32 -25.90 43.02
N PRO A 351 8.97 -25.04 42.19
CA PRO A 351 10.29 -24.45 42.44
C PRO A 351 10.27 -22.93 42.79
N PRO A 352 11.39 -22.34 43.29
CA PRO A 352 11.41 -21.08 44.06
C PRO A 352 11.84 -19.81 43.28
N PRO A 353 11.72 -18.60 43.87
CA PRO A 353 11.75 -17.32 43.14
C PRO A 353 13.10 -16.59 43.13
N ALA A 354 13.23 -15.57 42.26
CA ALA A 354 14.34 -14.60 42.26
C ALA A 354 13.83 -13.16 42.02
N PRO A 355 14.53 -12.12 42.53
CA PRO A 355 13.87 -10.87 42.94
C PRO A 355 13.89 -9.72 41.91
N ALA A 356 13.08 -8.71 42.22
CA ALA A 356 12.71 -7.58 41.36
C ALA A 356 13.85 -6.63 40.98
N ARG A 357 13.62 -5.88 39.89
CA ARG A 357 14.21 -4.54 39.73
C ARG A 357 13.24 -3.53 39.10
N SER A 358 13.54 -2.26 39.35
CA SER A 358 12.62 -1.14 39.29
C SER A 358 12.27 -0.64 37.88
N THR A 359 11.07 -0.08 37.83
CA THR A 359 10.56 0.88 36.84
C THR A 359 11.57 1.96 36.41
N HIS A 360 11.52 2.36 35.14
CA HIS A 360 11.28 3.77 34.75
C HIS A 360 10.66 3.84 33.32
N PRO A 361 9.92 4.91 32.97
CA PRO A 361 8.85 4.87 31.95
C PRO A 361 9.18 5.61 30.63
N ARG A 362 8.27 5.54 29.65
CA ARG A 362 8.43 6.10 28.30
C ARG A 362 7.98 7.57 28.16
N LEU A 363 8.69 8.31 27.30
CA LEU A 363 8.44 9.70 26.93
C LEU A 363 7.23 9.89 26.00
N LYS A 364 6.54 11.03 26.14
CA LYS A 364 5.62 11.64 25.17
C LYS A 364 6.34 12.81 24.51
N MET A 365 6.45 12.84 23.17
CA MET A 365 7.10 13.92 22.43
C MET A 365 6.33 14.22 21.11
N PRO A 366 6.17 15.51 20.70
CA PRO A 366 5.76 15.98 19.37
C PRO A 366 6.52 15.35 18.18
N LEU A 367 6.12 15.60 16.93
CA LEU A 367 6.66 14.88 15.76
C LEU A 367 8.10 15.29 15.39
N ASP A 368 8.40 16.57 15.48
CA ASP A 368 9.74 17.17 15.45
C ASP A 368 10.62 16.62 16.58
N GLN A 369 10.08 16.57 17.79
CA GLN A 369 10.73 15.95 18.95
C GLN A 369 10.82 14.42 18.82
N LEU A 370 9.99 13.79 18.00
CA LEU A 370 10.03 12.37 17.70
C LEU A 370 11.22 12.08 16.78
N VAL A 371 11.51 12.89 15.76
CA VAL A 371 12.69 12.70 14.87
C VAL A 371 13.99 12.72 15.67
N HIS A 372 14.09 13.55 16.71
CA HIS A 372 15.22 13.56 17.65
C HIS A 372 15.06 12.60 18.85
N SER A 373 13.99 11.80 18.90
CA SER A 373 13.77 10.86 20.00
C SER A 373 14.59 9.58 19.85
N PRO A 374 15.00 8.94 20.97
CA PRO A 374 15.62 7.62 20.95
C PRO A 374 14.75 6.52 20.32
N HIS A 375 13.45 6.75 20.09
CA HIS A 375 12.55 5.80 19.44
C HIS A 375 12.62 5.90 17.91
N TYR A 376 12.68 7.11 17.36
CA TYR A 376 12.86 7.31 15.92
C TYR A 376 14.28 6.97 15.49
N GLN A 377 15.27 7.37 16.29
CA GLN A 377 16.66 6.91 16.11
C GLN A 377 16.70 5.39 16.06
N ARG A 378 16.14 4.69 17.05
CA ARG A 378 16.08 3.21 17.04
C ARG A 378 15.30 2.62 15.87
N ALA A 379 14.34 3.33 15.28
CA ALA A 379 13.65 2.88 14.07
C ALA A 379 14.52 3.04 12.81
N ILE A 380 15.32 4.11 12.74
CA ILE A 380 16.40 4.29 11.77
C ILE A 380 17.46 3.20 11.97
N ASP A 381 18.03 3.05 13.17
CA ASP A 381 19.04 2.04 13.53
C ASP A 381 18.57 0.62 13.16
N ASN A 382 17.28 0.30 13.39
CA ASN A 382 16.72 -1.00 13.04
C ASN A 382 16.49 -1.18 11.54
N LEU A 383 16.26 -0.12 10.77
CA LEU A 383 16.17 -0.17 9.32
C LEU A 383 17.57 -0.25 8.70
N GLU A 384 18.53 0.51 9.23
CA GLU A 384 19.97 0.42 8.95
C GLU A 384 20.44 -1.02 9.14
N LEU A 385 20.36 -1.58 10.36
CA LEU A 385 20.75 -2.95 10.71
C LEU A 385 20.14 -4.00 9.76
N ARG A 386 18.91 -3.81 9.31
CA ARG A 386 18.25 -4.72 8.34
C ARG A 386 18.78 -4.54 6.92
N THR A 387 18.97 -3.32 6.44
CA THR A 387 19.59 -3.09 5.13
C THR A 387 21.06 -3.52 5.09
N GLU A 388 21.76 -3.44 6.22
CA GLU A 388 23.13 -3.93 6.36
C GLU A 388 23.25 -5.45 6.42
N THR A 389 22.17 -6.18 6.72
CA THR A 389 22.15 -7.65 6.83
C THR A 389 21.49 -8.34 5.64
N ILE A 390 20.81 -7.60 4.76
CA ILE A 390 20.21 -8.14 3.52
C ILE A 390 21.25 -8.18 2.39
N GLY A 391 21.38 -9.34 1.76
CA GLY A 391 22.29 -9.58 0.65
C GLY A 391 23.69 -10.04 1.12
N ASP A 392 24.28 -10.94 0.36
CA ASP A 392 25.63 -11.43 0.63
C ASP A 392 26.68 -10.34 0.36
N ARG A 393 27.91 -10.57 0.83
CA ARG A 393 29.08 -9.84 0.34
C ARG A 393 29.73 -10.64 -0.78
N LEU A 394 30.38 -9.96 -1.72
CA LEU A 394 31.23 -10.62 -2.68
C LEU A 394 32.46 -11.22 -1.98
N SER A 395 32.79 -12.46 -2.28
CA SER A 395 34.12 -13.01 -2.02
C SER A 395 35.14 -12.27 -2.90
N PRO A 396 36.27 -11.79 -2.35
CA PRO A 396 37.33 -11.15 -3.14
C PRO A 396 37.80 -12.03 -4.30
N LEU A 397 38.28 -11.40 -5.38
CA LEU A 397 38.89 -12.13 -6.48
C LEU A 397 40.31 -12.59 -6.10
N SER A 398 40.75 -13.70 -6.70
CA SER A 398 42.13 -14.19 -6.53
C SER A 398 43.16 -13.24 -7.14
N GLU A 399 42.75 -12.51 -8.18
CA GLU A 399 43.51 -11.43 -8.81
C GLU A 399 42.61 -10.17 -8.81
N PRO A 400 43.04 -9.05 -8.20
CA PRO A 400 42.27 -7.81 -8.21
C PRO A 400 42.10 -7.25 -9.63
N ILE A 401 40.95 -6.64 -9.90
CA ILE A 401 40.71 -5.89 -11.14
C ILE A 401 41.48 -4.56 -11.15
N SER A 402 41.80 -4.06 -12.35
CA SER A 402 42.31 -2.70 -12.53
C SER A 402 41.27 -1.69 -12.03
N ASN A 403 41.73 -0.69 -11.29
CA ASN A 403 40.87 0.27 -10.59
C ASN A 403 41.41 1.71 -10.69
N ASP A 404 42.38 1.94 -11.57
CA ASP A 404 43.21 3.13 -11.56
C ASP A 404 42.57 4.25 -12.41
N ASP A 405 41.95 3.90 -13.55
CA ASP A 405 41.47 4.90 -14.52
C ASP A 405 39.96 5.14 -14.39
N ILE A 406 39.60 6.13 -13.56
CA ILE A 406 38.22 6.53 -13.29
C ILE A 406 37.82 7.74 -14.14
N LEU A 407 36.78 7.57 -14.95
CA LEU A 407 36.11 8.61 -15.73
C LEU A 407 34.75 8.98 -15.10
N ILE A 408 34.46 10.27 -14.98
CA ILE A 408 33.12 10.75 -14.66
C ILE A 408 32.48 11.41 -15.89
N LEU A 409 31.27 10.99 -16.23
CA LEU A 409 30.48 11.41 -17.37
C LEU A 409 29.29 12.27 -16.90
N THR A 410 29.12 13.45 -17.48
CA THR A 410 28.01 14.35 -17.14
C THR A 410 27.51 15.18 -18.33
N SER A 411 26.40 15.90 -18.13
CA SER A 411 25.84 16.84 -19.09
C SER A 411 25.45 18.14 -18.40
N MET A 412 25.93 19.27 -18.90
CA MET A 412 25.76 20.60 -18.28
C MET A 412 24.95 21.55 -19.18
N LYS A 413 24.21 22.45 -18.53
CA LYS A 413 23.59 23.65 -19.12
C LYS A 413 23.57 24.75 -18.07
N ASN A 414 24.33 25.82 -18.31
CA ASN A 414 24.52 26.94 -17.37
C ASN A 414 24.81 26.48 -15.93
N GLU A 415 26.02 25.96 -15.71
CA GLU A 415 26.53 25.43 -14.43
C GLU A 415 27.88 26.04 -14.03
N ALA A 416 28.36 27.05 -14.75
CA ALA A 416 29.74 27.53 -14.69
C ALA A 416 30.30 27.81 -13.28
N PRO A 417 29.55 28.47 -12.36
CA PRO A 417 30.08 28.78 -11.02
C PRO A 417 30.28 27.56 -10.11
N PHE A 418 29.91 26.36 -10.55
CA PHE A 418 29.95 25.12 -9.75
C PHE A 418 30.94 24.07 -10.31
N ILE A 419 31.51 24.32 -11.49
CA ILE A 419 32.34 23.33 -12.21
C ILE A 419 33.66 23.07 -11.48
N LEU A 420 34.37 24.13 -11.06
CA LEU A 420 35.71 24.00 -10.49
C LEU A 420 35.72 23.21 -9.16
N GLU A 421 34.76 23.46 -8.28
CA GLU A 421 34.57 22.66 -7.06
C GLU A 421 34.28 21.19 -7.39
N TRP A 422 33.34 20.95 -8.30
CA TRP A 422 32.90 19.59 -8.61
C TRP A 422 34.01 18.75 -9.24
N VAL A 423 34.82 19.35 -10.12
CA VAL A 423 36.04 18.74 -10.69
C VAL A 423 37.10 18.54 -9.60
N ALA A 424 37.42 19.55 -8.80
CA ALA A 424 38.42 19.48 -7.74
C ALA A 424 38.10 18.39 -6.70
N TYR A 425 36.84 18.31 -6.26
CA TYR A 425 36.39 17.31 -5.30
C TYR A 425 36.54 15.88 -5.84
N HIS A 426 36.03 15.63 -7.05
CA HIS A 426 36.06 14.28 -7.63
C HIS A 426 37.49 13.85 -7.99
N LYS A 427 38.33 14.79 -8.43
CA LYS A 427 39.78 14.57 -8.60
C LYS A 427 40.44 14.17 -7.29
N ALA A 428 40.16 14.89 -6.21
CA ALA A 428 40.73 14.62 -4.89
C ALA A 428 40.44 13.19 -4.40
N ILE A 429 39.23 12.65 -4.62
CA ILE A 429 38.87 11.27 -4.22
C ILE A 429 39.31 10.18 -5.23
N GLY A 430 39.95 10.55 -6.34
CA GLY A 430 40.61 9.63 -7.26
C GLY A 430 40.03 9.56 -8.69
N ALA A 431 39.08 10.41 -9.07
CA ALA A 431 38.72 10.53 -10.49
C ALA A 431 39.89 11.12 -11.29
N LYS A 432 40.25 10.50 -12.42
CA LYS A 432 41.37 10.98 -13.25
C LYS A 432 40.94 11.90 -14.38
N HIS A 433 39.75 11.68 -14.94
CA HIS A 433 39.27 12.43 -16.10
C HIS A 433 37.76 12.67 -16.06
N PHE A 434 37.31 13.68 -16.80
CA PHE A 434 35.90 14.05 -16.89
C PHE A 434 35.46 14.17 -18.35
N LEU A 435 34.35 13.54 -18.73
CA LEU A 435 33.72 13.67 -20.04
C LEU A 435 32.42 14.47 -19.90
N VAL A 436 32.38 15.67 -20.47
CA VAL A 436 31.32 16.66 -20.21
C VAL A 436 30.64 17.09 -21.51
N TYR A 437 29.35 16.79 -21.62
CA TYR A 437 28.51 17.23 -22.73
C TYR A 437 27.85 18.58 -22.40
N THR A 438 27.99 19.57 -23.28
CA THR A 438 27.48 20.94 -23.06
C THR A 438 26.28 21.26 -23.95
N ASN A 439 25.17 21.70 -23.35
CA ASN A 439 23.90 21.94 -24.04
C ASN A 439 23.60 23.45 -23.99
N ASP A 440 23.94 24.18 -25.06
CA ASP A 440 23.56 25.58 -25.30
C ASP A 440 23.82 26.51 -24.09
N CYS A 441 25.07 26.54 -23.64
CA CYS A 441 25.49 27.33 -22.47
C CYS A 441 25.80 28.79 -22.80
N SER A 442 25.70 29.66 -21.79
CA SER A 442 25.70 31.13 -21.94
C SER A 442 26.36 31.89 -20.77
N ASP A 443 27.00 31.17 -19.84
CA ASP A 443 27.46 31.64 -18.53
C ASP A 443 28.95 31.38 -18.27
N ASN A 444 29.76 31.20 -19.32
CA ASN A 444 31.14 30.69 -19.33
C ASN A 444 31.31 29.17 -19.03
N THR A 445 30.24 28.36 -19.03
CA THR A 445 30.36 26.89 -18.84
C THR A 445 31.29 26.24 -19.88
N ASN A 446 31.20 26.64 -21.15
CA ASN A 446 31.99 26.02 -22.22
C ASN A 446 33.48 26.38 -22.07
N GLU A 447 33.74 27.64 -21.77
CA GLU A 447 35.04 28.29 -21.71
C GLU A 447 35.87 27.77 -20.53
N ILE A 448 35.24 27.57 -19.37
CA ILE A 448 35.85 26.90 -18.21
C ILE A 448 36.20 25.45 -18.55
N LEU A 449 35.28 24.71 -19.17
CA LEU A 449 35.50 23.30 -19.55
C LEU A 449 36.55 23.15 -20.66
N ASP A 450 36.64 24.09 -21.60
CA ASP A 450 37.71 24.16 -22.60
C ASP A 450 39.08 24.42 -21.95
N ARG A 451 39.16 25.35 -20.99
CA ARG A 451 40.41 25.56 -20.25
C ARG A 451 40.80 24.34 -19.40
N LEU A 452 39.84 23.64 -18.79
CA LEU A 452 40.10 22.37 -18.10
C LEU A 452 40.53 21.26 -19.08
N ALA A 453 40.11 21.31 -20.35
CA ALA A 453 40.58 20.41 -21.40
C ALA A 453 42.00 20.76 -21.88
N GLU A 454 42.34 22.04 -22.01
CA GLU A 454 43.72 22.52 -22.24
C GLU A 454 44.68 22.05 -21.12
N LEU A 455 44.19 21.94 -19.88
CA LEU A 455 44.91 21.40 -18.72
C LEU A 455 44.89 19.85 -18.63
N GLY A 456 44.26 19.16 -19.59
CA GLY A 456 44.23 17.70 -19.66
C GLY A 456 43.30 16.99 -18.68
N LEU A 457 42.39 17.71 -18.00
CA LEU A 457 41.48 17.16 -16.98
C LEU A 457 40.08 16.81 -17.53
N VAL A 458 39.66 17.50 -18.61
CA VAL A 458 38.31 17.40 -19.17
C VAL A 458 38.39 17.03 -20.66
N THR A 459 37.41 16.27 -21.14
CA THR A 459 37.02 16.23 -22.55
C THR A 459 35.63 16.84 -22.65
N ARG A 460 35.54 18.02 -23.28
CA ARG A 460 34.25 18.66 -23.55
C ARG A 460 33.74 18.22 -24.93
N VAL A 461 32.45 17.92 -25.00
CA VAL A 461 31.74 17.66 -26.26
C VAL A 461 30.53 18.59 -26.35
N ALA A 462 30.30 19.21 -27.50
CA ALA A 462 29.11 20.02 -27.73
C ALA A 462 27.90 19.10 -28.00
N ASN A 463 26.78 19.34 -27.32
CA ASN A 463 25.53 18.60 -27.47
C ASN A 463 24.36 19.59 -27.61
N PRO A 464 24.32 20.39 -28.69
CA PRO A 464 23.28 21.37 -28.90
C PRO A 464 21.91 20.70 -28.99
N TRP A 465 20.86 21.37 -28.51
CA TRP A 465 19.50 20.84 -28.62
C TRP A 465 19.01 20.90 -30.06
N ASP A 466 18.87 19.73 -30.69
CA ASP A 466 18.15 19.58 -31.96
C ASP A 466 16.69 19.14 -31.72
N PRO A 467 15.72 20.08 -31.73
CA PRO A 467 14.30 19.76 -31.57
C PRO A 467 13.72 18.96 -32.74
N THR A 468 14.40 18.89 -33.89
CA THR A 468 13.95 18.12 -35.06
C THR A 468 14.32 16.63 -34.97
N SER A 469 15.32 16.29 -34.16
CA SER A 469 15.83 14.92 -34.00
C SER A 469 14.85 13.93 -33.36
N GLY A 470 13.87 14.43 -32.59
CA GLY A 470 12.98 13.62 -31.74
C GLY A 470 13.68 12.86 -30.60
N LYS A 471 14.98 13.06 -30.36
CA LYS A 471 15.79 12.35 -29.36
C LYS A 471 16.16 13.28 -28.21
N LYS A 472 15.98 12.84 -26.95
CA LYS A 472 16.37 13.63 -25.78
C LYS A 472 17.90 13.85 -25.73
N PRO A 473 18.41 15.04 -25.33
CA PRO A 473 19.84 15.37 -25.44
C PRO A 473 20.73 14.39 -24.66
N GLN A 474 20.31 14.00 -23.47
CA GLN A 474 21.08 13.10 -22.60
C GLN A 474 21.17 11.67 -23.16
N HIS A 475 20.20 11.23 -23.97
CA HIS A 475 20.29 9.94 -24.65
C HIS A 475 21.27 9.96 -25.83
N VAL A 476 21.43 11.11 -26.49
CA VAL A 476 22.44 11.30 -27.57
C VAL A 476 23.83 11.31 -26.95
N ALA A 477 24.05 12.13 -25.91
CA ALA A 477 25.29 12.22 -25.17
C ALA A 477 25.77 10.84 -24.63
N LEU A 478 24.90 10.06 -23.98
CA LEU A 478 25.28 8.74 -23.46
C LEU A 478 25.63 7.71 -24.55
N ALA A 479 25.03 7.81 -25.74
CA ALA A 479 25.34 6.91 -26.85
C ALA A 479 26.69 7.25 -27.51
N ASP A 480 26.99 8.54 -27.65
CA ASP A 480 28.29 9.02 -28.13
C ASP A 480 29.41 8.76 -27.11
N ALA A 481 29.13 8.93 -25.80
CA ALA A 481 30.12 8.77 -24.74
C ALA A 481 30.81 7.40 -24.78
N MET A 482 30.05 6.33 -25.03
CA MET A 482 30.61 4.97 -25.16
C MET A 482 31.59 4.82 -26.35
N GLN A 483 31.59 5.75 -27.30
CA GLN A 483 32.51 5.76 -28.43
C GLN A 483 33.77 6.60 -28.20
N GLN A 484 33.76 7.52 -27.23
CA GLN A 484 34.85 8.43 -26.95
C GLN A 484 36.13 7.68 -26.50
N PRO A 485 37.34 8.11 -26.94
CA PRO A 485 38.59 7.45 -26.55
C PRO A 485 38.79 7.39 -25.03
N VAL A 486 38.45 8.46 -24.32
CA VAL A 486 38.56 8.53 -22.85
C VAL A 486 37.63 7.56 -22.12
N TYR A 487 36.47 7.24 -22.69
CA TYR A 487 35.57 6.21 -22.17
C TYR A 487 36.16 4.81 -22.36
N LYS A 488 36.69 4.54 -23.55
CA LYS A 488 37.27 3.23 -23.91
C LYS A 488 38.58 2.92 -23.17
N ALA A 489 39.32 3.96 -22.76
CA ALA A 489 40.53 3.83 -21.96
C ALA A 489 40.24 3.56 -20.47
N ALA A 490 39.17 4.16 -19.92
CA ALA A 490 38.84 4.09 -18.50
C ALA A 490 38.56 2.67 -18.00
N ASP A 491 39.04 2.35 -16.81
CA ASP A 491 38.62 1.17 -16.04
C ASP A 491 37.16 1.30 -15.62
N TRP A 492 36.81 2.44 -15.02
CA TRP A 492 35.48 2.70 -14.47
C TRP A 492 34.85 3.97 -15.04
N VAL A 493 33.54 3.91 -15.30
CA VAL A 493 32.74 5.09 -15.69
C VAL A 493 31.57 5.29 -14.74
N LEU A 494 31.39 6.54 -14.27
CA LEU A 494 30.24 6.97 -13.48
C LEU A 494 29.45 8.05 -14.23
N THR A 495 28.13 7.91 -14.36
CA THR A 495 27.25 8.97 -14.85
C THR A 495 26.57 9.68 -13.67
N ILE A 496 26.95 10.93 -13.39
CA ILE A 496 26.37 11.77 -12.33
C ILE A 496 26.19 13.21 -12.80
N ASP A 497 25.24 13.93 -12.22
CA ASP A 497 24.96 15.34 -12.49
C ASP A 497 25.87 16.26 -11.64
N VAL A 498 26.07 17.53 -12.03
CA VAL A 498 27.03 18.44 -11.35
C VAL A 498 26.54 18.96 -9.98
N ASP A 499 25.31 18.62 -9.59
CA ASP A 499 24.80 18.75 -8.21
C ASP A 499 24.76 17.39 -7.48
N GLU A 500 25.50 16.39 -7.95
CA GLU A 500 25.71 15.09 -7.30
C GLU A 500 27.20 14.86 -6.99
N PHE A 501 27.51 14.39 -5.78
CA PHE A 501 28.87 14.17 -5.28
C PHE A 501 29.00 12.79 -4.63
N VAL A 502 29.99 11.99 -5.03
CA VAL A 502 30.26 10.69 -4.39
C VAL A 502 30.97 10.90 -3.05
N ASN A 503 30.39 10.40 -1.97
CA ASN A 503 30.96 10.52 -0.63
C ASN A 503 31.31 9.13 -0.09
N ILE A 504 32.61 8.85 0.09
CA ILE A 504 33.15 7.53 0.45
C ILE A 504 33.58 7.54 1.91
N HIS A 505 33.01 6.60 2.69
CA HIS A 505 33.12 6.54 4.14
C HIS A 505 34.18 5.54 4.63
N VAL A 506 34.77 4.75 3.73
CA VAL A 506 35.80 3.74 4.03
C VAL A 506 37.20 4.24 3.67
N GLY A 507 38.22 3.79 4.43
CA GLY A 507 39.62 4.14 4.22
C GLY A 507 39.89 5.65 4.28
N GLU A 508 40.69 6.16 3.34
CA GLU A 508 40.91 7.60 3.17
C GLU A 508 39.73 8.30 2.46
N GLY A 509 38.70 7.55 2.06
CA GLY A 509 37.56 8.05 1.30
C GLY A 509 37.85 8.21 -0.18
N ARG A 510 38.74 7.37 -0.73
CA ARG A 510 39.08 7.31 -2.16
C ARG A 510 38.35 6.14 -2.82
N PHE A 511 38.18 6.19 -4.14
CA PHE A 511 37.57 5.08 -4.89
C PHE A 511 38.34 3.75 -4.68
N ALA A 512 39.67 3.79 -4.60
CA ALA A 512 40.51 2.62 -4.30
C ALA A 512 40.15 1.94 -2.96
N ASP A 513 39.80 2.71 -1.92
CA ASP A 513 39.35 2.16 -0.63
C ASP A 513 38.00 1.44 -0.78
N LEU A 514 37.09 2.03 -1.55
CA LEU A 514 35.75 1.50 -1.80
C LEU A 514 35.80 0.17 -2.55
N PHE A 515 36.56 0.08 -3.65
CA PHE A 515 36.66 -1.14 -4.45
C PHE A 515 37.17 -2.32 -3.62
N LYS A 516 38.25 -2.07 -2.84
CA LYS A 516 38.84 -3.04 -1.92
C LYS A 516 37.87 -3.47 -0.81
N ALA A 517 37.15 -2.52 -0.20
CA ALA A 517 36.18 -2.82 0.85
C ALA A 517 34.93 -3.57 0.35
N ALA A 518 34.57 -3.39 -0.93
CA ALA A 518 33.39 -3.97 -1.55
C ALA A 518 33.57 -5.42 -2.07
N GLY A 519 34.80 -5.95 -2.06
CA GLY A 519 35.10 -7.31 -2.52
C GLY A 519 35.19 -7.43 -4.04
N ASP A 520 35.91 -6.52 -4.69
CA ASP A 520 36.17 -6.49 -6.14
C ASP A 520 34.89 -6.57 -6.99
N PRO A 521 33.93 -5.62 -6.84
CA PRO A 521 32.76 -5.52 -7.71
C PRO A 521 33.15 -5.01 -9.11
N ASN A 522 32.31 -5.26 -10.12
CA ASN A 522 32.41 -4.58 -11.43
C ASN A 522 31.21 -3.67 -11.72
N VAL A 523 30.25 -3.58 -10.80
CA VAL A 523 29.18 -2.56 -10.79
C VAL A 523 28.91 -2.12 -9.34
N ILE A 524 28.83 -0.81 -9.09
CA ILE A 524 28.47 -0.25 -7.76
C ILE A 524 27.31 0.72 -7.93
N SER A 525 26.23 0.56 -7.16
CA SER A 525 25.13 1.54 -7.09
C SER A 525 25.20 2.43 -5.86
N PHE A 526 25.34 3.73 -6.06
CA PHE A 526 25.28 4.75 -5.02
C PHE A 526 23.85 5.28 -4.88
N THR A 527 23.21 5.07 -3.72
CA THR A 527 21.87 5.64 -3.47
C THR A 527 22.00 7.12 -3.07
N TRP A 528 21.06 7.95 -3.51
CA TRP A 528 20.99 9.37 -3.19
C TRP A 528 20.87 9.63 -1.68
N LYS A 529 21.58 10.65 -1.20
CA LYS A 529 21.28 11.38 0.04
C LYS A 529 21.01 12.83 -0.34
N PHE A 530 19.75 13.28 -0.19
CA PHE A 530 19.36 14.64 -0.60
C PHE A 530 19.83 15.69 0.41
N PHE A 531 20.32 16.82 -0.09
CA PHE A 531 20.69 18.00 0.70
C PHE A 531 19.75 19.16 0.35
N GLY A 532 19.11 19.72 1.37
CA GLY A 532 18.24 20.89 1.24
C GLY A 532 19.01 22.21 1.18
N ASN A 533 18.28 23.31 1.09
CA ASN A 533 18.87 24.65 1.04
C ASN A 533 19.43 25.12 2.39
N GLY A 534 19.05 24.48 3.51
CA GLY A 534 19.53 24.82 4.86
C GLY A 534 19.25 26.26 5.28
N GLY A 535 18.20 26.90 4.76
CA GLY A 535 17.92 28.33 4.99
C GLY A 535 18.82 29.28 4.20
N VAL A 536 19.74 28.79 3.36
CA VAL A 536 20.59 29.63 2.50
C VAL A 536 19.74 30.24 1.38
N ALA A 537 19.31 31.49 1.57
CA ALA A 537 18.57 32.25 0.57
C ALA A 537 19.52 32.79 -0.53
N ASN A 538 20.60 33.44 -0.13
CA ASN A 538 21.47 34.21 -1.02
C ASN A 538 22.60 33.37 -1.60
N TYR A 539 22.88 33.55 -2.90
CA TYR A 539 24.02 32.93 -3.55
C TYR A 539 25.35 33.52 -3.05
N LYS A 540 26.30 32.65 -2.74
CA LYS A 540 27.69 32.99 -2.42
C LYS A 540 28.62 32.09 -3.22
N ASP A 541 29.65 32.70 -3.79
CA ASP A 541 30.72 32.01 -4.49
C ASP A 541 31.67 31.36 -3.47
N ARG A 542 31.32 30.12 -3.11
CA ARG A 542 32.00 29.26 -2.14
C ARG A 542 31.66 27.80 -2.48
N PRO A 543 32.47 26.82 -2.06
CA PRO A 543 32.15 25.41 -2.23
C PRO A 543 30.76 25.06 -1.64
N ILE A 544 29.90 24.42 -2.43
CA ILE A 544 28.62 23.81 -2.03
C ILE A 544 28.84 22.86 -0.83
N ILE A 545 29.88 22.02 -0.86
CA ILE A 545 30.12 21.00 0.17
C ILE A 545 30.47 21.59 1.55
N GLU A 546 30.76 22.90 1.62
CA GLU A 546 30.98 23.66 2.86
C GLU A 546 29.77 24.49 3.30
N GLN A 547 28.79 24.67 2.41
CA GLN A 547 27.64 25.56 2.60
C GLN A 547 26.36 24.79 2.94
N PHE A 548 26.20 23.59 2.38
CA PHE A 548 24.97 22.80 2.49
C PHE A 548 25.25 21.51 3.25
N THR A 549 25.07 21.51 4.56
CA THR A 549 25.19 20.28 5.38
C THR A 549 23.83 19.73 5.82
N ALA A 550 22.75 20.50 5.67
CA ALA A 550 21.40 20.11 6.02
C ALA A 550 20.85 19.10 4.98
N CYS A 551 20.38 17.95 5.45
CA CYS A 551 20.09 16.81 4.58
C CYS A 551 18.90 15.94 5.03
N ALA A 552 18.53 15.01 4.16
CA ALA A 552 17.65 13.90 4.47
C ALA A 552 18.38 12.89 5.39
N PRO A 553 17.65 12.19 6.28
CA PRO A 553 18.17 10.97 6.87
C PRO A 553 18.47 9.95 5.78
N GLU A 554 19.45 9.09 6.02
CA GLU A 554 19.73 7.97 5.11
C GLU A 554 18.48 7.08 4.94
N PHE A 555 17.74 6.90 6.04
CA PHE A 555 16.60 6.00 6.17
C PHE A 555 15.28 6.76 6.30
N ILE A 556 14.81 7.30 5.17
CA ILE A 556 13.60 8.13 5.08
C ILE A 556 12.32 7.28 5.13
N PRO A 557 11.26 7.69 5.88
CA PRO A 557 9.88 7.20 5.70
C PRO A 557 9.33 7.45 4.27
N LYS A 558 8.16 6.90 3.92
CA LYS A 558 7.50 7.23 2.61
C LYS A 558 7.34 8.76 2.50
N PRO A 559 7.68 9.42 1.38
CA PRO A 559 7.63 8.93 -0.01
C PRO A 559 8.98 8.49 -0.63
N ARG A 560 8.93 7.83 -1.80
CA ARG A 560 10.06 7.04 -2.36
C ARG A 560 11.05 7.80 -3.23
N LEU A 561 10.91 9.12 -3.37
CA LEU A 561 11.80 9.97 -4.18
C LEU A 561 13.26 9.92 -3.68
N GLY A 562 13.46 9.79 -2.37
CA GLY A 562 14.77 9.82 -1.72
C GLY A 562 15.70 8.62 -1.96
N TRP A 563 15.22 7.55 -2.61
CA TRP A 563 16.01 6.32 -2.82
C TRP A 563 16.37 6.06 -4.30
N GLY A 564 16.38 7.07 -5.17
CA GLY A 564 17.00 6.93 -6.49
C GLY A 564 18.49 6.61 -6.37
N PHE A 565 19.09 5.99 -7.40
CA PHE A 565 20.53 5.71 -7.43
C PHE A 565 21.17 6.04 -8.78
N LYS A 566 22.50 6.14 -8.78
CA LYS A 566 23.36 6.12 -9.98
C LYS A 566 24.34 4.94 -9.84
N SER A 567 24.69 4.28 -10.94
CA SER A 567 25.65 3.17 -10.93
C SER A 567 26.96 3.53 -11.62
N MET A 568 28.08 3.15 -11.01
CA MET A 568 29.38 3.06 -11.66
C MET A 568 29.55 1.70 -12.32
N LEU A 569 30.18 1.67 -13.49
CA LEU A 569 30.39 0.49 -14.32
C LEU A 569 31.88 0.30 -14.61
N HIS A 570 32.44 -0.87 -14.31
CA HIS A 570 33.79 -1.24 -14.73
C HIS A 570 33.77 -1.85 -16.13
N LYS A 571 34.83 -1.68 -16.93
CA LYS A 571 34.95 -2.20 -18.31
C LYS A 571 34.88 -3.72 -18.44
N SER A 572 35.12 -4.47 -17.35
CA SER A 572 34.92 -5.93 -17.32
C SER A 572 33.47 -6.38 -17.06
N ALA A 573 32.56 -5.46 -16.74
CA ALA A 573 31.15 -5.80 -16.63
C ALA A 573 30.54 -5.89 -18.04
N PRO A 574 29.75 -6.94 -18.35
CA PRO A 574 29.34 -7.30 -19.72
C PRO A 574 28.19 -6.44 -20.27
N TYR A 575 28.09 -5.18 -19.86
CA TYR A 575 27.02 -4.27 -20.26
C TYR A 575 27.41 -3.48 -21.51
N THR A 576 26.64 -3.66 -22.59
CA THR A 576 26.86 -3.04 -23.90
C THR A 576 26.04 -1.76 -24.12
N LYS A 577 25.28 -1.34 -23.10
CA LYS A 577 24.57 -0.05 -23.09
C LYS A 577 24.50 0.54 -21.69
N ILE A 578 24.95 1.79 -21.55
CA ILE A 578 24.78 2.60 -20.33
C ILE A 578 23.46 3.39 -20.35
N GLY A 579 23.07 3.89 -19.17
CA GLY A 579 21.89 4.72 -18.96
C GLY A 579 22.10 5.70 -17.80
N VAL A 580 21.23 6.70 -17.69
CA VAL A 580 21.36 7.83 -16.74
C VAL A 580 21.50 7.39 -15.28
N HIS A 581 20.88 6.26 -14.89
CA HIS A 581 20.89 5.74 -13.51
C HIS A 581 21.67 4.44 -13.33
N ARG A 582 21.86 3.68 -14.41
CA ARG A 582 22.31 2.28 -14.37
C ARG A 582 22.69 1.79 -15.77
N PRO A 583 23.50 0.74 -15.88
CA PRO A 583 23.61 0.01 -17.13
C PRO A 583 22.27 -0.67 -17.52
N LEU A 584 22.05 -0.84 -18.83
CA LEU A 584 20.73 -1.14 -19.41
C LEU A 584 20.66 -2.45 -20.21
N LYS A 585 21.77 -2.92 -20.80
CA LYS A 585 21.75 -4.10 -21.70
C LYS A 585 23.01 -4.94 -21.55
N ILE A 586 22.83 -6.26 -21.48
CA ILE A 586 23.84 -7.29 -21.70
C ILE A 586 23.41 -7.99 -22.99
N ASP A 587 24.31 -8.14 -23.97
CA ASP A 587 23.94 -8.73 -25.29
C ASP A 587 23.96 -10.26 -25.30
N ASP A 588 24.72 -10.89 -24.40
CA ASP A 588 24.84 -12.34 -24.27
C ASP A 588 24.60 -12.76 -22.82
N GLU A 589 23.54 -13.53 -22.60
CA GLU A 589 23.07 -13.98 -21.28
C GLU A 589 24.09 -14.87 -20.56
N ALA A 590 25.01 -15.55 -21.27
CA ALA A 590 26.07 -16.34 -20.63
C ALA A 590 26.97 -15.46 -19.73
N ASN A 591 27.17 -14.20 -20.13
CA ASN A 591 28.01 -13.25 -19.40
C ASN A 591 27.32 -12.69 -18.14
N VAL A 592 26.01 -12.87 -17.92
CA VAL A 592 25.32 -12.40 -16.70
C VAL A 592 25.98 -12.94 -15.42
N SER A 593 26.57 -14.14 -15.49
CA SER A 593 27.36 -14.76 -14.42
C SER A 593 28.60 -13.95 -13.99
N GLN A 594 29.12 -13.07 -14.86
CA GLN A 594 30.27 -12.20 -14.61
C GLN A 594 29.87 -10.90 -13.89
N VAL A 595 28.58 -10.62 -13.70
CA VAL A 595 28.11 -9.39 -13.05
C VAL A 595 28.29 -9.49 -11.53
N ARG A 596 29.18 -8.66 -10.99
CA ARG A 596 29.51 -8.52 -9.57
C ARG A 596 28.99 -7.17 -9.08
N TRP A 597 27.67 -7.04 -8.96
CA TRP A 597 26.97 -5.79 -8.65
C TRP A 597 26.65 -5.67 -7.16
N VAL A 598 27.15 -4.61 -6.51
CA VAL A 598 26.84 -4.25 -5.12
C VAL A 598 26.20 -2.87 -4.96
N ASN A 599 25.56 -2.63 -3.82
CA ASN A 599 25.11 -1.30 -3.39
C ASN A 599 26.19 -0.54 -2.60
N GLY A 600 25.88 0.70 -2.20
CA GLY A 600 26.73 1.55 -1.36
C GLY A 600 27.04 1.03 0.06
N SER A 601 26.63 -0.19 0.43
CA SER A 601 27.09 -0.91 1.64
C SER A 601 27.95 -2.13 1.34
N GLY A 602 28.31 -2.37 0.07
CA GLY A 602 29.03 -3.56 -0.38
C GLY A 602 28.20 -4.84 -0.27
N ARG A 603 26.87 -4.74 -0.39
CA ARG A 603 25.93 -5.87 -0.43
C ARG A 603 25.49 -6.15 -1.85
N VAL A 604 25.44 -7.44 -2.22
CA VAL A 604 25.05 -7.89 -3.56
C VAL A 604 23.63 -7.41 -3.90
N MET A 605 23.48 -6.81 -5.08
CA MET A 605 22.20 -6.30 -5.57
C MET A 605 21.26 -7.45 -5.96
N PRO A 606 19.95 -7.35 -5.67
CA PRO A 606 18.98 -8.41 -6.01
C PRO A 606 18.98 -8.78 -7.50
N GLU A 607 18.94 -10.07 -7.83
CA GLU A 607 19.00 -10.62 -9.20
C GLU A 607 17.97 -9.98 -10.16
N MET A 608 16.79 -9.61 -9.63
CA MET A 608 15.76 -8.89 -10.38
C MET A 608 16.21 -7.53 -10.96
N LEU A 609 17.26 -6.91 -10.42
CA LEU A 609 17.83 -5.66 -10.93
C LEU A 609 18.86 -5.89 -12.04
N LEU A 610 19.34 -7.11 -12.27
CA LEU A 610 20.25 -7.40 -13.39
C LEU A 610 19.57 -7.13 -14.74
N THR A 611 18.27 -7.45 -14.85
CA THR A 611 17.47 -7.42 -16.10
C THR A 611 16.29 -6.44 -16.12
N ASN A 612 15.90 -5.82 -14.99
CA ASN A 612 14.75 -4.91 -14.91
C ASN A 612 15.16 -3.42 -14.90
N ASN A 613 14.37 -2.55 -15.51
CA ASN A 613 14.62 -1.11 -15.67
C ASN A 613 14.33 -0.27 -14.39
N GLY A 614 14.65 -0.78 -13.21
CA GLY A 614 14.48 -0.06 -11.94
C GLY A 614 15.53 1.03 -11.73
N TRP A 615 15.11 2.27 -11.40
CA TRP A 615 15.98 3.44 -11.14
C TRP A 615 16.17 3.78 -9.66
N ARG A 616 15.51 3.04 -8.75
CA ARG A 616 15.50 3.32 -7.30
C ARG A 616 15.73 2.08 -6.46
N SER A 617 16.40 2.29 -5.33
CA SER A 617 16.61 1.33 -4.26
C SER A 617 15.29 1.00 -3.56
N THR A 618 15.26 -0.16 -2.93
CA THR A 618 14.16 -0.64 -2.10
C THR A 618 14.70 -1.03 -0.73
N LYS A 619 13.84 -1.36 0.24
CA LYS A 619 14.26 -1.95 1.53
C LYS A 619 15.15 -3.22 1.40
N ARG A 620 15.26 -3.83 0.21
CA ARG A 620 16.12 -4.99 -0.08
C ARG A 620 17.40 -4.68 -0.87
N SER A 621 17.64 -3.42 -1.25
CA SER A 621 18.80 -3.01 -2.05
C SER A 621 19.43 -1.69 -1.59
N LEU A 622 18.79 -0.99 -0.65
CA LEU A 622 19.29 0.23 -0.02
C LEU A 622 20.62 -0.05 0.69
N GLY A 623 21.55 0.90 0.62
CA GLY A 623 22.83 0.80 1.32
C GLY A 623 23.68 2.05 1.14
N TYR A 624 24.21 2.53 2.27
CA TYR A 624 24.98 3.76 2.38
C TYR A 624 26.32 3.62 3.14
N ARG A 625 26.52 2.53 3.90
CA ARG A 625 27.63 2.35 4.86
C ARG A 625 29.03 2.62 4.29
N MET A 626 29.29 2.26 3.04
CA MET A 626 30.59 2.46 2.37
C MET A 626 30.62 3.71 1.51
N ALA A 627 29.51 4.04 0.83
CA ALA A 627 29.39 5.25 0.03
C ALA A 627 27.93 5.72 -0.16
N THR A 628 27.78 7.05 -0.22
CA THR A 628 26.55 7.80 -0.51
C THR A 628 26.71 8.62 -1.79
N LEU A 629 25.61 8.97 -2.47
CA LEU A 629 25.60 9.99 -3.52
C LEU A 629 24.89 11.25 -3.01
N ASN A 630 25.66 12.21 -2.52
CA ASN A 630 25.12 13.45 -1.96
C ASN A 630 24.57 14.34 -3.09
N HIS A 631 23.29 14.70 -3.03
CA HIS A 631 22.59 15.41 -4.10
C HIS A 631 22.06 16.78 -3.64
N TYR A 632 22.74 17.84 -4.08
CA TYR A 632 22.51 19.25 -3.76
C TYR A 632 21.50 19.91 -4.70
N VAL A 633 20.36 19.25 -4.89
CA VAL A 633 19.40 19.55 -5.98
C VAL A 633 18.79 20.95 -5.91
N LEU A 634 18.80 21.62 -4.74
CA LEU A 634 18.25 22.96 -4.57
C LEU A 634 19.31 24.07 -4.56
N ARG A 635 20.46 23.85 -3.92
CA ARG A 635 21.47 24.90 -3.60
C ARG A 635 20.79 26.09 -2.88
N SER A 636 21.27 27.31 -3.10
CA SER A 636 20.64 28.52 -2.54
C SER A 636 19.31 28.84 -3.25
N ALA A 637 18.40 29.55 -2.58
CA ALA A 637 17.14 29.99 -3.22
C ALA A 637 17.39 30.83 -4.47
N ASP A 638 18.40 31.71 -4.44
CA ASP A 638 18.92 32.46 -5.59
C ASP A 638 19.31 31.54 -6.77
N SER A 639 20.20 30.57 -6.51
CA SER A 639 20.67 29.62 -7.53
C SER A 639 19.55 28.76 -8.09
N PHE A 640 18.52 28.48 -7.29
CA PHE A 640 17.35 27.74 -7.72
C PHE A 640 16.47 28.52 -8.71
N LEU A 641 16.40 29.85 -8.62
CA LEU A 641 15.71 30.65 -9.64
C LEU A 641 16.35 30.45 -11.02
N VAL A 642 17.69 30.47 -11.08
CA VAL A 642 18.47 30.20 -12.31
C VAL A 642 18.28 28.75 -12.79
N LYS A 643 18.17 27.79 -11.85
CA LYS A 643 17.86 26.39 -12.16
C LYS A 643 16.45 26.19 -12.74
N ARG A 644 15.45 26.99 -12.32
CA ARG A 644 14.10 26.98 -12.89
C ARG A 644 14.10 27.61 -14.29
N ASP A 645 14.71 28.79 -14.46
CA ASP A 645 14.78 29.53 -15.72
C ASP A 645 15.42 28.72 -16.87
N ARG A 646 16.50 27.99 -16.61
CA ARG A 646 17.18 27.18 -17.66
C ARG A 646 16.40 25.94 -18.15
N GLY A 647 15.39 25.50 -17.37
CA GLY A 647 14.56 24.33 -17.65
C GLY A 647 15.23 22.94 -17.45
N ARG A 648 14.46 21.87 -17.68
CA ARG A 648 14.94 20.47 -17.61
C ARG A 648 15.29 19.90 -18.99
N ILE A 649 16.40 19.18 -19.07
CA ILE A 649 16.89 18.49 -20.27
C ILE A 649 15.96 17.35 -20.76
N ASN A 650 15.23 16.69 -19.85
CA ASN A 650 14.42 15.49 -20.18
C ASN A 650 12.90 15.68 -20.09
N HIS A 651 12.41 16.77 -19.51
CA HIS A 651 10.99 17.01 -19.20
C HIS A 651 10.68 18.51 -19.28
N THR A 652 10.67 19.05 -20.49
CA THR A 652 10.46 20.49 -20.77
C THR A 652 9.07 21.02 -20.41
N GLU A 653 8.11 20.14 -20.15
CA GLU A 653 6.70 20.47 -19.88
C GLU A 653 6.35 20.53 -18.38
N GLN A 654 7.29 20.24 -17.46
CA GLN A 654 7.04 20.22 -16.01
C GLN A 654 7.71 21.40 -15.28
N ASP A 655 6.90 22.30 -14.72
CA ASP A 655 7.40 23.42 -13.91
C ASP A 655 8.20 22.93 -12.67
N GLN A 656 9.27 23.65 -12.35
CA GLN A 656 10.08 23.47 -11.15
C GLN A 656 9.73 24.52 -10.09
N GLY A 657 8.43 24.74 -9.88
CA GLY A 657 7.90 25.66 -8.87
C GLY A 657 7.96 25.12 -7.43
N VAL A 658 7.12 25.71 -6.57
CA VAL A 658 7.08 25.47 -5.12
C VAL A 658 7.03 23.99 -4.72
N GLU A 659 6.21 23.17 -5.39
CA GLU A 659 6.08 21.75 -5.04
C GLU A 659 7.35 20.93 -5.35
N TYR A 660 8.12 21.31 -6.36
CA TYR A 660 9.41 20.66 -6.67
C TYR A 660 10.44 20.92 -5.56
N TRP A 661 10.53 22.19 -5.11
CA TRP A 661 11.37 22.61 -3.99
C TRP A 661 10.96 21.90 -2.70
N ALA A 662 9.68 21.99 -2.34
CA ALA A 662 9.15 21.44 -1.09
C ALA A 662 9.44 19.93 -0.93
N ARG A 663 9.25 19.13 -1.99
CA ARG A 663 9.55 17.67 -2.00
C ARG A 663 11.05 17.31 -1.94
N ARG A 664 11.95 18.29 -1.97
CA ARG A 664 13.42 18.11 -2.03
C ARG A 664 14.18 18.91 -0.98
N ASN A 665 13.51 19.79 -0.23
CA ASN A 665 14.14 20.60 0.81
C ASN A 665 14.23 19.83 2.13
N TYR A 666 15.18 18.90 2.21
CA TYR A 666 15.46 18.13 3.42
C TYR A 666 16.51 18.84 4.28
N ALA A 667 16.16 19.13 5.53
CA ALA A 667 16.99 19.73 6.57
C ALA A 667 16.88 19.01 7.93
N SER A 668 16.25 17.83 7.95
CA SER A 668 15.97 17.00 9.13
C SER A 668 17.21 16.38 9.79
N GLU A 669 18.30 16.21 9.05
CA GLU A 669 19.61 15.81 9.57
C GLU A 669 20.70 16.82 9.16
N THR A 670 21.88 16.70 9.75
CA THR A 670 23.11 17.38 9.31
C THR A 670 24.20 16.37 9.04
N ASP A 671 24.71 16.33 7.81
CA ASP A 671 25.80 15.46 7.39
C ASP A 671 27.01 16.27 6.93
N ALA A 672 27.96 16.43 7.84
CA ALA A 672 29.22 17.11 7.59
C ALA A 672 30.36 16.16 7.15
N ARG A 673 30.08 14.89 6.80
CA ARG A 673 31.15 13.91 6.50
C ARG A 673 31.99 14.31 5.28
N MET A 674 31.44 15.09 4.34
CA MET A 674 32.20 15.67 3.22
C MET A 674 33.24 16.71 3.67
N HIS A 675 33.11 17.35 4.84
CA HIS A 675 34.14 18.24 5.37
C HIS A 675 35.46 17.51 5.63
N ASN A 676 35.44 16.20 5.89
CA ASN A 676 36.65 15.36 5.99
C ASN A 676 37.41 15.24 4.65
N ARG A 677 36.81 15.73 3.55
CA ARG A 677 37.38 15.83 2.21
C ARG A 677 37.53 17.29 1.74
N ALA A 678 37.07 18.27 2.52
CA ALA A 678 37.24 19.68 2.19
C ALA A 678 38.72 20.11 2.08
N PRO A 679 39.67 19.65 2.92
CA PRO A 679 41.09 20.01 2.77
C PRO A 679 41.70 19.52 1.45
N MET A 680 41.38 18.29 1.02
CA MET A 680 41.88 17.73 -0.24
C MET A 680 41.17 18.34 -1.46
N MET A 681 39.87 18.61 -1.37
CA MET A 681 39.14 19.38 -2.40
C MET A 681 39.72 20.79 -2.53
N ARG A 682 40.00 21.49 -1.42
CA ARG A 682 40.61 22.82 -1.43
C ARG A 682 42.00 22.80 -2.05
N SER A 683 42.85 21.83 -1.71
CA SER A 683 44.18 21.71 -2.34
C SER A 683 44.09 21.58 -3.87
N GLU A 684 43.07 20.89 -4.37
CA GLU A 684 42.80 20.77 -5.82
C GLU A 684 42.18 22.05 -6.39
N LEU A 685 41.22 22.66 -5.68
CA LEU A 685 40.54 23.89 -6.11
C LEU A 685 41.52 25.08 -6.15
N ASP A 686 42.37 25.24 -5.13
CA ASP A 686 43.43 26.24 -5.08
C ASP A 686 44.44 26.03 -6.23
N SER A 687 44.72 24.78 -6.59
CA SER A 687 45.55 24.44 -7.76
C SER A 687 44.90 24.80 -9.09
N LEU A 688 43.57 24.65 -9.22
CA LEU A 688 42.80 25.12 -10.39
C LEU A 688 42.72 26.65 -10.43
N MET A 689 42.49 27.29 -9.29
CA MET A 689 42.37 28.75 -9.16
C MET A 689 43.71 29.48 -9.29
N ALA A 690 44.84 28.78 -9.16
CA ALA A 690 46.16 29.29 -9.52
C ALA A 690 46.32 29.53 -11.04
N ASP A 691 45.50 28.89 -11.89
CA ASP A 691 45.42 29.22 -13.30
C ASP A 691 44.65 30.53 -13.52
N ALA A 692 45.37 31.59 -13.90
CA ALA A 692 44.78 32.93 -14.05
C ALA A 692 43.62 33.00 -15.06
N LYS A 693 43.61 32.13 -16.09
CA LYS A 693 42.51 32.05 -17.08
C LYS A 693 41.27 31.39 -16.45
N LEU A 694 41.41 30.28 -15.72
CA LEU A 694 40.29 29.71 -14.94
C LEU A 694 39.76 30.69 -13.89
N ALA A 695 40.64 31.36 -13.15
CA ALA A 695 40.22 32.32 -12.12
C ALA A 695 39.41 33.49 -12.70
N SER A 696 39.80 34.03 -13.87
CA SER A 696 39.02 35.08 -14.56
C SER A 696 37.67 34.54 -15.04
N LEU A 697 37.66 33.40 -15.74
CA LEU A 697 36.44 32.80 -16.29
C LEU A 697 35.44 32.44 -15.18
N HIS A 698 35.91 31.96 -14.03
CA HIS A 698 35.10 31.71 -12.84
C HIS A 698 34.55 33.01 -12.25
N ALA A 699 35.38 34.05 -12.10
CA ALA A 699 34.92 35.35 -11.59
C ALA A 699 33.86 35.99 -12.51
N GLU A 700 34.00 35.85 -13.83
CA GLU A 700 33.01 36.26 -14.83
C GLU A 700 31.71 35.44 -14.74
N ALA A 701 31.81 34.10 -14.61
CA ALA A 701 30.65 33.22 -14.40
C ALA A 701 29.87 33.60 -13.12
N VAL A 702 30.58 33.91 -12.04
CA VAL A 702 30.02 34.38 -10.76
C VAL A 702 29.31 35.72 -10.91
N GLN A 703 29.86 36.65 -11.71
CA GLN A 703 29.20 37.92 -12.04
C GLN A 703 27.93 37.71 -12.88
N TRP A 704 28.02 36.88 -13.93
CA TRP A 704 26.87 36.51 -14.77
C TRP A 704 25.74 35.90 -13.92
N HIS A 705 26.07 34.97 -13.03
CA HIS A 705 25.08 34.29 -12.18
C HIS A 705 24.38 35.28 -11.25
N LYS A 706 25.13 36.21 -10.63
CA LYS A 706 24.55 37.31 -9.81
C LYS A 706 23.65 38.24 -10.62
N ALA A 707 24.06 38.62 -11.84
CA ALA A 707 23.25 39.45 -12.72
C ALA A 707 21.94 38.73 -13.14
N LYS A 708 22.01 37.43 -13.44
CA LYS A 708 20.84 36.62 -13.79
C LYS A 708 19.89 36.44 -12.60
N ILE A 709 20.40 36.28 -11.37
CA ILE A 709 19.58 36.29 -10.15
C ILE A 709 18.82 37.62 -10.00
N ALA A 710 19.48 38.76 -10.26
CA ALA A 710 18.85 40.08 -10.18
C ALA A 710 17.76 40.30 -11.25
N ASP A 711 18.03 39.92 -12.51
CA ASP A 711 17.03 39.90 -13.60
C ASP A 711 15.79 39.09 -13.20
N LEU A 712 15.98 37.87 -12.69
CA LEU A 712 14.88 37.02 -12.26
C LEU A 712 14.10 37.65 -11.11
N LYS A 713 14.75 38.14 -10.06
CA LYS A 713 14.06 38.80 -8.94
C LYS A 713 13.29 40.07 -9.32
N SER A 714 13.63 40.75 -10.42
CA SER A 714 12.83 41.90 -10.90
C SER A 714 11.49 41.50 -11.54
N LYS A 715 11.30 40.21 -11.89
CA LYS A 715 10.08 39.70 -12.53
C LYS A 715 9.07 39.27 -11.45
N PRO A 716 7.83 39.78 -11.46
CA PRO A 716 6.86 39.52 -10.37
C PRO A 716 6.64 38.03 -10.05
N GLU A 717 6.62 37.15 -11.06
CA GLU A 717 6.45 35.71 -10.87
C GLU A 717 7.64 35.04 -10.13
N TYR A 718 8.85 35.55 -10.33
CA TYR A 718 10.07 35.04 -9.73
C TYR A 718 10.36 35.70 -8.38
N ALA A 719 9.92 36.96 -8.19
CA ALA A 719 9.86 37.61 -6.88
C ALA A 719 8.90 36.85 -5.94
N ALA A 720 7.66 36.62 -6.38
CA ALA A 720 6.68 35.86 -5.62
C ALA A 720 7.11 34.40 -5.37
N LEU A 721 7.77 33.76 -6.35
CA LEU A 721 8.41 32.46 -6.11
C LEU A 721 9.48 32.58 -5.03
N TYR A 722 10.41 33.53 -5.13
CA TYR A 722 11.54 33.69 -4.21
C TYR A 722 11.09 33.96 -2.77
N GLU A 723 10.11 34.85 -2.57
CA GLU A 723 9.46 35.10 -1.28
C GLU A 723 8.89 33.79 -0.71
N ASN A 724 8.13 33.05 -1.52
CA ASN A 724 7.57 31.78 -1.09
C ASN A 724 8.68 30.75 -0.79
N LEU A 725 9.76 30.68 -1.59
CA LEU A 725 10.91 29.77 -1.36
C LEU A 725 11.69 30.09 -0.08
N THR A 726 11.69 31.35 0.35
CA THR A 726 12.40 31.85 1.53
C THR A 726 11.55 31.96 2.79
N ASP A 727 10.25 31.62 2.70
CA ASP A 727 9.33 31.51 3.83
C ASP A 727 9.82 30.47 4.86
N VAL A 728 10.05 30.95 6.08
CA VAL A 728 10.55 30.18 7.23
C VAL A 728 9.52 29.23 7.83
N ALA A 729 8.22 29.38 7.51
CA ALA A 729 7.16 28.51 8.02
C ALA A 729 7.02 27.18 7.26
N ARG A 730 7.77 26.98 6.17
CA ARG A 730 7.65 25.78 5.32
C ARG A 730 8.18 24.51 6.02
N PRO A 731 7.40 23.42 6.04
CA PRO A 731 7.85 22.15 6.60
C PRO A 731 8.91 21.48 5.71
N ASP A 732 9.80 20.74 6.37
CA ASP A 732 10.79 19.86 5.74
C ASP A 732 10.13 18.85 4.78
N ALA A 733 10.85 18.50 3.70
CA ALA A 733 10.46 17.46 2.76
C ALA A 733 10.08 16.12 3.42
N ILE A 734 10.67 15.75 4.55
CA ILE A 734 10.36 14.52 5.29
C ILE A 734 8.94 14.50 5.90
N TYR A 735 8.35 15.67 6.16
CA TYR A 735 7.00 15.81 6.70
C TYR A 735 5.92 15.96 5.61
N LEU A 736 6.32 16.07 4.33
CA LEU A 736 5.42 16.30 3.20
C LEU A 736 4.90 14.99 2.57
N THR A 737 3.91 14.37 3.23
CA THR A 737 3.26 13.16 2.71
C THR A 737 2.18 13.45 1.66
N LYS A 738 2.55 13.41 0.38
CA LYS A 738 1.63 13.12 -0.75
C LYS A 738 2.04 11.82 -1.45
N LEU A 739 1.05 11.03 -1.87
CA LEU A 739 1.26 9.79 -2.63
C LEU A 739 1.55 10.11 -4.10
N GLU A 740 2.60 9.51 -4.67
CA GLU A 740 3.10 9.81 -6.03
C GLU A 740 2.20 9.26 -7.17
N ASP A 741 1.06 8.64 -6.85
CA ASP A 741 0.15 8.01 -7.83
C ASP A 741 -0.89 8.99 -8.41
N GLN A 742 -0.78 10.30 -8.15
CA GLN A 742 -1.53 11.38 -8.80
C GLN A 742 -0.61 12.30 -9.61
N ALA A 743 -0.04 11.75 -10.68
CA ALA A 743 0.60 12.51 -11.74
C ALA A 743 0.07 12.04 -13.11
N ASP A 744 -1.25 12.10 -13.29
CA ASP A 744 -1.88 12.45 -14.58
C ASP A 744 -3.39 12.76 -14.45
N ILE A 745 -3.73 13.99 -14.85
CA ILE A 745 -4.99 14.44 -15.49
C ILE A 745 -6.29 14.53 -14.64
N ASN A 746 -6.73 15.79 -14.48
CA ASN A 746 -8.08 16.30 -14.18
C ASN A 746 -8.73 16.09 -12.79
N THR A 747 -8.66 17.12 -11.96
CA THR A 747 -9.70 17.46 -10.97
C THR A 747 -9.86 19.00 -10.95
N PRO A 748 -11.09 19.57 -10.97
CA PRO A 748 -11.26 21.03 -11.01
C PRO A 748 -10.78 21.73 -9.74
N ALA A 749 -10.19 22.92 -9.90
CA ALA A 749 -9.82 23.78 -8.78
C ALA A 749 -11.08 24.39 -8.12
N GLY A 750 -11.14 24.39 -6.78
CA GLY A 750 -12.23 25.09 -6.06
C GLY A 750 -12.50 24.69 -4.60
N VAL A 751 -11.96 23.57 -4.10
CA VAL A 751 -12.21 23.15 -2.69
C VAL A 751 -11.04 23.55 -1.80
N GLN A 752 -11.22 24.62 -1.01
CA GLN A 752 -10.39 24.87 0.17
C GLN A 752 -10.84 23.98 1.33
N ILE A 753 -9.86 23.44 2.06
CA ILE A 753 -10.08 22.73 3.33
C ILE A 753 -9.74 23.72 4.46
N PRO A 754 -10.61 23.95 5.46
CA PRO A 754 -10.27 24.81 6.59
C PRO A 754 -9.19 24.20 7.49
N GLU A 755 -8.26 25.03 7.95
CA GLU A 755 -7.30 24.69 9.02
C GLU A 755 -7.99 24.66 10.40
N PRO A 756 -7.52 23.85 11.37
CA PRO A 756 -8.16 23.71 12.67
C PRO A 756 -7.74 24.82 13.65
N GLU A 757 -8.57 25.84 13.80
CA GLU A 757 -8.37 27.01 14.69
C GLU A 757 -8.43 26.70 16.22
N ALA A 758 -8.69 25.44 16.60
CA ALA A 758 -9.13 25.05 17.95
C ALA A 758 -8.04 25.00 19.06
N LEU A 759 -6.89 25.67 18.87
CA LEU A 759 -5.76 25.61 19.82
C LEU A 759 -5.19 26.97 20.28
N LEU A 760 -5.79 28.12 19.88
CA LEU A 760 -5.27 29.45 20.23
C LEU A 760 -6.21 30.33 21.08
N LEU A 761 -7.42 29.87 21.41
CA LEU A 761 -8.31 30.59 22.32
C LEU A 761 -8.29 29.97 23.71
N SER A 762 -8.04 30.80 24.73
CA SER A 762 -8.21 30.39 26.13
C SER A 762 -9.68 30.06 26.45
N PRO A 763 -9.97 29.25 27.49
CA PRO A 763 -11.36 28.96 27.89
C PRO A 763 -12.21 30.20 28.15
N ALA A 764 -11.59 31.32 28.57
CA ALA A 764 -12.25 32.61 28.72
C ALA A 764 -12.65 33.22 27.35
N GLN A 765 -11.75 33.23 26.37
CA GLN A 765 -12.03 33.72 25.02
C GLN A 765 -13.05 32.86 24.28
N ILE A 766 -13.00 31.53 24.45
CA ILE A 766 -14.02 30.62 23.91
C ILE A 766 -15.39 30.97 24.51
N LYS A 767 -15.49 31.09 25.84
CA LYS A 767 -16.73 31.45 26.52
C LYS A 767 -17.27 32.82 26.07
N ALA A 768 -16.41 33.82 25.92
CA ALA A 768 -16.79 35.15 25.48
C ALA A 768 -17.26 35.15 24.01
N LYS A 769 -16.53 34.50 23.08
CA LYS A 769 -16.92 34.35 21.67
C LYS A 769 -18.25 33.59 21.53
N THR A 770 -18.46 32.52 22.33
CA THR A 770 -19.74 31.80 22.39
C THR A 770 -20.87 32.70 22.90
N GLN A 771 -20.65 33.47 23.97
CA GLN A 771 -21.67 34.36 24.54
C GLN A 771 -22.07 35.50 23.57
N LEU A 772 -21.12 36.10 22.86
CA LEU A 772 -21.41 37.07 21.79
C LEU A 772 -22.24 36.47 20.66
N LEU A 773 -21.88 35.27 20.20
CA LEU A 773 -22.66 34.55 19.18
C LEU A 773 -24.09 34.23 19.66
N THR A 774 -24.27 33.81 20.92
CA THR A 774 -25.60 33.57 21.49
C THR A 774 -26.41 34.88 21.60
N GLU A 775 -25.83 35.95 22.18
CA GLU A 775 -26.51 37.25 22.32
C GLU A 775 -26.84 37.89 20.94
N MET A 776 -26.05 37.62 19.89
CA MET A 776 -26.36 37.98 18.50
C MET A 776 -27.51 37.16 17.91
N ILE A 777 -27.47 35.83 18.03
CA ILE A 777 -28.48 34.91 17.46
C ILE A 777 -29.86 35.15 18.11
N GLU A 778 -29.87 35.49 19.40
CA GLU A 778 -31.07 35.89 20.14
C GLU A 778 -31.53 37.33 19.85
N GLY A 779 -30.82 38.08 18.99
CA GLY A 779 -31.16 39.45 18.60
C GLY A 779 -30.96 40.51 19.68
N LYS A 780 -30.23 40.18 20.77
CA LYS A 780 -29.99 41.07 21.92
C LYS A 780 -28.92 42.13 21.64
N ILE A 781 -28.01 41.87 20.70
CA ILE A 781 -27.00 42.82 20.21
C ILE A 781 -27.28 43.14 18.74
N ARG A 782 -27.27 44.42 18.36
CA ARG A 782 -27.37 44.83 16.95
C ARG A 782 -25.97 44.94 16.34
N LYS A 783 -25.88 44.78 15.01
CA LYS A 783 -24.60 44.77 14.27
C LYS A 783 -23.66 45.94 14.56
N ASN A 784 -24.20 47.13 14.85
CA ASN A 784 -23.42 48.34 15.11
C ASN A 784 -22.97 48.48 16.59
N ASP A 785 -23.54 47.67 17.48
CA ASP A 785 -23.27 47.68 18.92
C ASP A 785 -22.26 46.56 19.30
N LEU A 786 -21.74 45.82 18.31
CA LEU A 786 -20.97 44.58 18.47
C LEU A 786 -19.55 44.82 19.01
N ASP A 787 -18.83 45.81 18.49
CA ASP A 787 -17.46 46.14 18.92
C ASP A 787 -17.41 46.52 20.41
N ALA A 788 -18.39 47.32 20.86
CA ALA A 788 -18.53 47.71 22.25
C ALA A 788 -18.78 46.50 23.17
N ARG A 789 -19.62 45.56 22.73
CA ARG A 789 -19.95 44.35 23.49
C ARG A 789 -18.82 43.31 23.47
N ALA A 790 -18.03 43.26 22.39
CA ALA A 790 -16.81 42.47 22.31
C ALA A 790 -15.74 42.96 23.31
N ALA A 791 -15.57 44.30 23.40
CA ALA A 791 -14.70 44.93 24.37
C ALA A 791 -15.13 44.67 25.83
N GLU A 792 -16.42 44.76 26.15
CA GLU A 792 -16.94 44.44 27.50
C GLU A 792 -16.66 42.99 27.94
N LEU A 793 -16.70 42.04 27.00
CA LEU A 793 -16.49 40.62 27.28
C LEU A 793 -15.01 40.19 27.15
N GLY A 794 -14.10 41.12 26.86
CA GLY A 794 -12.66 40.84 26.73
C GLY A 794 -12.31 39.93 25.55
N ALA A 795 -13.12 39.94 24.49
CA ALA A 795 -12.94 39.11 23.31
C ALA A 795 -12.40 39.95 22.14
N ASP A 796 -11.14 39.73 21.80
CA ASP A 796 -10.53 40.28 20.59
C ASP A 796 -11.00 39.45 19.38
N ILE A 797 -11.97 39.97 18.61
CA ILE A 797 -12.65 39.28 17.51
C ILE A 797 -12.66 40.20 16.29
N ASP A 798 -12.13 39.73 15.16
CA ASP A 798 -12.27 40.42 13.87
C ASP A 798 -13.72 40.30 13.36
N ILE A 799 -14.44 41.43 13.42
CA ILE A 799 -15.86 41.51 13.06
C ILE A 799 -16.05 41.53 11.53
N ALA A 800 -15.02 41.87 10.75
CA ALA A 800 -15.11 41.92 9.30
C ALA A 800 -15.28 40.51 8.70
N ASP A 801 -14.50 39.53 9.15
CA ASP A 801 -14.59 38.14 8.67
C ASP A 801 -15.94 37.49 9.05
N LEU A 802 -16.39 37.68 10.29
CA LEU A 802 -17.70 37.17 10.75
C LEU A 802 -18.86 37.74 9.93
N ALA A 803 -18.81 39.02 9.57
CA ALA A 803 -19.81 39.68 8.73
C ALA A 803 -19.74 39.25 7.26
N GLN A 804 -18.56 38.84 6.76
CA GLN A 804 -18.35 38.42 5.38
C GLN A 804 -18.87 36.99 5.12
N GLN A 805 -18.71 36.09 6.09
CA GLN A 805 -19.20 34.70 6.00
C GLN A 805 -20.74 34.62 5.88
N MET A 806 -21.47 35.59 6.45
CA MET A 806 -22.95 35.63 6.41
C MET A 806 -23.57 36.20 5.12
N GLN A 807 -22.78 36.76 4.18
CA GLN A 807 -23.35 37.40 2.97
C GLN A 807 -23.67 36.44 1.80
N ARG A 808 -23.55 35.12 2.00
CA ARG A 808 -23.84 34.12 0.95
C ARG A 808 -25.35 33.79 0.83
N THR A 809 -26.11 34.69 0.22
CA THR A 809 -27.46 34.40 -0.31
C THR A 809 -27.35 33.96 -1.78
N PRO A 810 -28.07 32.91 -2.24
CA PRO A 810 -27.96 32.43 -3.62
C PRO A 810 -28.60 33.38 -4.64
N ALA A 811 -27.92 33.62 -5.77
CA ALA A 811 -28.39 34.42 -6.89
C ALA A 811 -28.96 33.52 -8.03
N PRO A 812 -29.91 34.01 -8.86
CA PRO A 812 -30.77 33.18 -9.69
C PRO A 812 -30.18 32.79 -11.08
N ALA A 813 -30.79 31.78 -11.71
CA ALA A 813 -30.37 31.23 -12.99
C ALA A 813 -30.70 32.15 -14.20
N PRO A 814 -29.82 32.24 -15.22
CA PRO A 814 -30.07 32.98 -16.46
C PRO A 814 -30.82 32.15 -17.51
N SER A 815 -31.67 32.83 -18.28
CA SER A 815 -32.52 32.29 -19.36
C SER A 815 -31.82 32.18 -20.72
N ALA A 816 -32.31 31.29 -21.59
CA ALA A 816 -31.82 31.09 -22.95
C ALA A 816 -32.27 32.19 -23.95
N PRO A 817 -31.53 32.42 -25.05
CA PRO A 817 -32.00 33.17 -26.22
C PRO A 817 -32.41 32.27 -27.40
N HIS A 818 -33.37 32.75 -28.19
CA HIS A 818 -33.89 32.12 -29.42
C HIS A 818 -33.34 32.81 -30.70
N ASP A 819 -33.28 32.01 -31.78
CA ASP A 819 -33.48 32.32 -33.21
C ASP A 819 -32.79 33.49 -33.93
N GLY A 820 -32.35 33.21 -35.17
CA GLY A 820 -32.79 34.03 -36.31
C GLY A 820 -31.78 34.42 -37.41
N THR A 821 -31.65 33.61 -38.47
CA THR A 821 -31.26 34.02 -39.86
C THR A 821 -29.84 34.61 -40.07
N GLY A 822 -29.23 34.67 -41.26
CA GLY A 822 -29.53 34.09 -42.58
C GLY A 822 -28.48 34.49 -43.65
N THR A 823 -28.18 33.57 -44.57
CA THR A 823 -27.69 33.77 -45.96
C THR A 823 -26.40 34.56 -46.33
N SER A 824 -25.47 33.80 -46.96
CA SER A 824 -24.80 34.04 -48.26
C SER A 824 -23.63 35.04 -48.43
N GLY A 825 -22.64 34.63 -49.26
CA GLY A 825 -21.53 35.47 -49.73
C GLY A 825 -20.32 34.68 -50.26
N LYS A 826 -20.31 34.29 -51.55
CA LYS A 826 -19.15 33.67 -52.22
C LYS A 826 -18.12 34.72 -52.66
N THR A 827 -16.86 34.29 -52.86
CA THR A 827 -16.03 34.47 -54.09
C THR A 827 -14.57 34.92 -53.80
N VAL A 828 -13.52 34.58 -54.57
CA VAL A 828 -12.97 33.29 -55.08
C VAL A 828 -11.67 33.57 -55.89
N ILE A 829 -10.75 32.59 -56.04
CA ILE A 829 -9.46 32.62 -56.82
C ILE A 829 -8.28 33.36 -56.15
N ALA A 830 -6.98 33.03 -56.35
CA ALA A 830 -6.19 31.78 -56.37
C ALA A 830 -4.72 32.16 -56.69
N ALA A 831 -3.74 31.33 -56.31
CA ALA A 831 -2.54 31.04 -57.13
C ALA A 831 -1.73 29.88 -56.52
N SER A 832 -1.27 28.98 -57.38
CA SER A 832 -0.58 27.73 -57.05
C SER A 832 0.91 27.78 -57.42
N VAL A 833 1.76 27.06 -56.67
CA VAL A 833 2.82 26.21 -57.26
C VAL A 833 2.92 24.91 -56.46
N GLN A 834 2.95 23.77 -57.15
CA GLN A 834 3.18 22.44 -56.57
C GLN A 834 4.67 22.06 -56.65
N MET A 835 5.12 21.15 -55.79
CA MET A 835 5.76 19.90 -56.27
C MET A 835 5.78 18.84 -55.15
N ALA A 836 5.64 17.58 -55.55
CA ALA A 836 5.24 16.48 -54.66
C ALA A 836 6.38 15.84 -53.85
N HIS A 837 6.03 15.25 -52.69
CA HIS A 837 6.53 13.95 -52.24
C HIS A 837 5.42 13.21 -51.46
N THR A 838 5.19 11.93 -51.78
CA THR A 838 3.97 11.19 -51.38
C THR A 838 4.25 10.23 -50.21
N PRO A 839 3.53 10.29 -49.08
CA PRO A 839 3.49 9.21 -48.09
C PRO A 839 2.67 8.01 -48.61
N PRO A 840 2.90 6.78 -48.11
CA PRO A 840 2.20 5.58 -48.59
C PRO A 840 0.69 5.62 -48.26
N PRO A 841 -0.16 4.92 -49.04
CA PRO A 841 -1.60 5.01 -48.90
C PRO A 841 -2.10 4.49 -47.55
N ALA A 842 -2.94 5.29 -46.89
CA ALA A 842 -3.77 4.80 -45.79
C ALA A 842 -4.62 3.62 -46.29
N ARG A 843 -4.72 2.56 -45.48
CA ARG A 843 -5.70 1.49 -45.75
C ARG A 843 -7.10 2.11 -45.84
N PRO A 844 -7.95 1.69 -46.81
CA PRO A 844 -9.30 2.22 -46.90
C PRO A 844 -10.03 1.94 -45.59
N ALA A 845 -10.71 2.95 -45.06
CA ALA A 845 -11.68 2.74 -44.00
C ALA A 845 -12.74 1.77 -44.52
N VAL A 846 -12.76 0.55 -43.97
CA VAL A 846 -13.85 -0.39 -44.23
C VAL A 846 -15.10 0.27 -43.70
N ALA A 847 -15.98 0.70 -44.61
CA ALA A 847 -17.30 1.17 -44.25
C ALA A 847 -17.98 0.06 -43.44
N GLN A 848 -18.23 0.31 -42.16
CA GLN A 848 -19.07 -0.61 -41.39
C GLN A 848 -20.44 -0.64 -42.10
N PRO A 849 -20.95 -1.83 -42.45
CA PRO A 849 -22.24 -1.91 -43.11
C PRO A 849 -23.29 -1.26 -42.21
N ALA A 850 -24.19 -0.47 -42.79
CA ALA A 850 -25.30 0.12 -42.06
C ALA A 850 -26.20 -1.01 -41.55
N LEU A 851 -25.96 -1.41 -40.30
CA LEU A 851 -26.66 -2.52 -39.64
C LEU A 851 -28.11 -2.09 -39.43
N ARG A 852 -29.02 -2.71 -40.19
CA ARG A 852 -30.46 -2.52 -40.04
C ARG A 852 -30.85 -2.93 -38.63
N HIS A 853 -31.18 -1.95 -37.78
CA HIS A 853 -31.73 -2.22 -36.46
C HIS A 853 -33.01 -3.03 -36.61
N ALA A 854 -33.07 -4.18 -35.93
CA ALA A 854 -34.30 -4.95 -35.87
C ALA A 854 -35.34 -4.14 -35.07
N HIS A 855 -36.56 -4.00 -35.60
CA HIS A 855 -37.67 -3.48 -34.81
C HIS A 855 -37.98 -4.50 -33.69
N ILE A 856 -37.60 -4.13 -32.47
CA ILE A 856 -37.86 -4.88 -31.24
C ILE A 856 -38.90 -4.09 -30.46
N TRP A 857 -40.01 -4.73 -30.12
CA TRP A 857 -41.03 -4.15 -29.27
C TRP A 857 -40.53 -4.09 -27.83
N LEU A 858 -40.75 -2.94 -27.17
CA LEU A 858 -40.38 -2.72 -25.78
C LEU A 858 -41.61 -2.91 -24.86
N PRO A 859 -41.53 -3.79 -23.85
CA PRO A 859 -42.54 -3.82 -22.79
C PRO A 859 -42.53 -2.53 -21.96
N LYS A 860 -43.64 -2.26 -21.28
CA LYS A 860 -43.71 -1.19 -20.29
C LYS A 860 -42.84 -1.55 -19.08
N ALA A 861 -42.38 -0.55 -18.35
CA ALA A 861 -41.69 -0.79 -17.09
C ALA A 861 -42.64 -1.48 -16.08
N PRO A 862 -42.19 -2.50 -15.32
CA PRO A 862 -43.00 -3.13 -14.29
C PRO A 862 -43.28 -2.14 -13.15
N GLN A 863 -44.33 -2.38 -12.34
CA GLN A 863 -44.69 -1.46 -11.25
C GLN A 863 -43.60 -1.29 -10.18
N SER A 864 -42.66 -2.22 -10.08
CA SER A 864 -41.48 -2.15 -9.20
C SER A 864 -40.33 -1.29 -9.77
N ALA A 865 -40.46 -0.76 -10.99
CA ALA A 865 -39.44 0.05 -11.67
C ALA A 865 -39.59 1.56 -11.41
N ALA A 866 -39.23 1.99 -10.21
CA ALA A 866 -38.82 3.36 -9.92
C ALA A 866 -37.98 3.37 -8.63
N PRO A 867 -36.76 3.96 -8.61
CA PRO A 867 -36.03 4.16 -7.37
C PRO A 867 -36.64 5.32 -6.57
N THR A 868 -36.40 5.32 -5.26
CA THR A 868 -36.81 6.43 -4.38
C THR A 868 -35.99 7.69 -4.60
N ASN A 869 -34.77 7.55 -5.12
CA ASN A 869 -33.95 8.62 -5.71
C ASN A 869 -33.12 8.02 -6.87
N GLY A 870 -33.17 8.63 -8.05
CA GLY A 870 -32.42 8.15 -9.22
C GLY A 870 -30.90 8.18 -9.01
N ASP A 871 -30.19 7.17 -9.54
CA ASP A 871 -28.73 7.08 -9.39
C ASP A 871 -28.02 7.84 -10.52
N ALA A 872 -27.42 8.99 -10.18
CA ALA A 872 -26.72 9.85 -11.15
C ALA A 872 -25.59 9.15 -11.93
N ARG A 873 -25.10 7.98 -11.46
CA ARG A 873 -24.11 7.16 -12.19
C ARG A 873 -24.71 6.47 -13.41
N PHE A 874 -26.04 6.43 -13.53
CA PHE A 874 -26.78 5.77 -14.61
C PHE A 874 -27.36 6.75 -15.63
N THR A 875 -27.28 8.07 -15.39
CA THR A 875 -27.85 9.10 -16.29
C THR A 875 -27.36 8.98 -17.74
N ASP A 876 -26.08 8.66 -17.94
CA ASP A 876 -25.51 8.39 -19.27
C ASP A 876 -26.13 7.15 -19.92
N MET A 877 -26.29 6.04 -19.17
CA MET A 877 -26.89 4.80 -19.67
C MET A 877 -28.39 4.96 -19.96
N GLN A 878 -29.12 5.70 -19.12
CA GLN A 878 -30.52 6.01 -19.32
C GLN A 878 -30.71 6.85 -20.59
N SER A 879 -29.89 7.89 -20.77
CA SER A 879 -29.85 8.72 -21.98
C SER A 879 -29.49 7.92 -23.23
N HIS A 880 -28.47 7.06 -23.14
CA HIS A 880 -28.01 6.22 -24.25
C HIS A 880 -29.04 5.14 -24.63
N ALA A 881 -29.67 4.48 -23.66
CA ALA A 881 -30.74 3.52 -23.91
C ALA A 881 -31.91 4.18 -24.65
N ALA A 882 -32.33 5.37 -24.21
CA ALA A 882 -33.37 6.16 -24.88
C ALA A 882 -32.96 6.56 -26.31
N GLN A 883 -31.74 7.06 -26.51
CA GLN A 883 -31.18 7.39 -27.84
C GLN A 883 -31.12 6.18 -28.79
N ARG A 884 -30.96 4.97 -28.25
CA ARG A 884 -30.92 3.70 -28.99
C ARG A 884 -32.29 3.01 -29.11
N ALA A 885 -33.38 3.69 -28.74
CA ALA A 885 -34.73 3.11 -28.72
C ALA A 885 -34.83 1.81 -27.90
N GLY A 886 -34.04 1.71 -26.82
CA GLY A 886 -34.13 0.69 -25.79
C GLY A 886 -34.82 1.18 -24.53
N PHE A 887 -34.64 0.47 -23.42
CA PHE A 887 -35.19 0.87 -22.12
C PHE A 887 -34.12 0.89 -21.03
N PHE A 888 -34.38 1.70 -20.00
CA PHE A 888 -33.64 1.67 -18.75
C PHE A 888 -34.65 1.63 -17.61
N TRP A 889 -34.64 0.55 -16.83
CA TRP A 889 -35.48 0.39 -15.64
C TRP A 889 -34.58 0.34 -14.42
N GLU A 890 -34.94 1.05 -13.37
CA GLU A 890 -34.13 1.11 -12.14
C GLU A 890 -34.97 0.96 -10.87
N SER A 891 -34.26 0.54 -9.82
CA SER A 891 -34.71 0.42 -8.45
C SER A 891 -33.53 0.77 -7.53
N ASP A 892 -33.80 0.91 -6.23
CA ASP A 892 -32.76 1.18 -5.23
C ASP A 892 -31.67 0.08 -5.10
N GLU A 893 -31.81 -1.06 -5.78
CA GLU A 893 -30.92 -2.23 -5.65
C GLU A 893 -30.23 -2.63 -6.96
N ASN A 894 -30.94 -2.49 -8.08
CA ASN A 894 -30.54 -2.97 -9.40
C ASN A 894 -31.12 -2.09 -10.50
N ALA A 895 -30.48 -2.13 -11.67
CA ALA A 895 -31.03 -1.59 -12.91
C ALA A 895 -30.97 -2.63 -14.03
N LEU A 896 -31.94 -2.57 -14.95
CA LEU A 896 -31.95 -3.30 -16.21
C LEU A 896 -31.75 -2.27 -17.33
N PHE A 897 -30.61 -2.35 -18.01
CA PHE A 897 -30.31 -1.60 -19.23
C PHE A 897 -30.58 -2.49 -20.43
N PHE A 898 -31.37 -2.04 -21.40
CA PHE A 898 -31.56 -2.71 -22.68
C PHE A 898 -31.17 -1.80 -23.84
N GLU A 899 -30.30 -2.30 -24.71
CA GLU A 899 -30.03 -1.72 -26.04
C GLU A 899 -30.41 -2.72 -27.13
N PRO A 900 -31.38 -2.38 -28.01
CA PRO A 900 -31.67 -3.17 -29.20
C PRO A 900 -30.58 -2.95 -30.26
N PHE A 901 -30.23 -4.02 -30.95
CA PHE A 901 -29.27 -3.97 -32.05
C PHE A 901 -29.63 -4.95 -33.17
N GLY A 902 -29.65 -6.24 -32.85
CA GLY A 902 -29.97 -7.34 -33.78
C GLY A 902 -30.73 -8.47 -33.09
N LYS A 903 -31.15 -9.47 -33.87
CA LYS A 903 -32.01 -10.58 -33.42
C LYS A 903 -31.38 -11.57 -32.43
N ARG A 904 -30.09 -11.41 -32.08
CA ARG A 904 -29.43 -12.18 -31.00
C ARG A 904 -29.36 -11.33 -29.74
N LEU A 905 -29.89 -11.83 -28.64
CA LEU A 905 -29.85 -11.18 -27.32
C LEU A 905 -28.74 -11.78 -26.46
N VAL A 906 -27.91 -10.93 -25.86
CA VAL A 906 -27.04 -11.33 -24.75
C VAL A 906 -27.53 -10.66 -23.48
N VAL A 907 -27.99 -11.49 -22.53
CA VAL A 907 -28.32 -11.09 -21.17
C VAL A 907 -27.06 -11.20 -20.32
N THR A 908 -26.50 -10.09 -19.87
CA THR A 908 -25.25 -10.07 -19.10
C THR A 908 -25.43 -9.51 -17.70
N PHE A 909 -24.77 -10.13 -16.73
CA PHE A 909 -24.89 -9.80 -15.32
C PHE A 909 -23.57 -9.27 -14.78
N ASP A 910 -23.61 -8.15 -14.06
CA ASP A 910 -22.42 -7.61 -13.42
C ASP A 910 -21.80 -8.63 -12.45
N ASN A 911 -20.49 -8.87 -12.61
CA ASN A 911 -19.73 -9.60 -11.62
C ASN A 911 -19.48 -8.74 -10.36
N ILE A 912 -19.10 -9.37 -9.25
CA ILE A 912 -18.96 -8.68 -7.97
C ILE A 912 -17.92 -7.55 -7.99
N HIS A 913 -16.89 -7.62 -8.84
CA HIS A 913 -15.88 -6.56 -8.94
C HIS A 913 -16.43 -5.31 -9.65
N VAL A 914 -17.29 -5.48 -10.66
CA VAL A 914 -17.97 -4.35 -11.33
C VAL A 914 -18.95 -3.67 -10.37
N VAL A 915 -19.73 -4.44 -9.60
CA VAL A 915 -20.62 -3.92 -8.54
C VAL A 915 -19.87 -3.22 -7.40
N GLN A 916 -18.55 -3.42 -7.29
CA GLN A 916 -17.71 -2.77 -6.28
C GLN A 916 -17.10 -1.43 -6.74
N GLN A 917 -17.10 -1.12 -8.04
CA GLN A 917 -16.58 0.14 -8.55
C GLN A 917 -17.53 1.29 -8.20
N LYS A 918 -16.99 2.34 -7.54
CA LYS A 918 -17.77 3.49 -7.07
C LYS A 918 -17.64 4.76 -7.94
N GLU A 919 -16.66 4.81 -8.84
CA GLU A 919 -16.32 5.98 -9.66
C GLU A 919 -16.08 5.58 -11.11
N GLY A 920 -16.38 6.47 -12.06
CA GLY A 920 -16.28 6.24 -13.51
C GLY A 920 -17.62 5.95 -14.22
N GLN A 921 -17.66 6.15 -15.54
CA GLN A 921 -18.84 5.87 -16.37
C GLN A 921 -19.13 4.37 -16.39
N ARG A 922 -20.33 3.97 -15.96
CA ARG A 922 -20.72 2.57 -15.82
C ARG A 922 -21.37 2.04 -17.11
N TRP A 923 -21.03 0.81 -17.48
CA TRP A 923 -21.64 0.05 -18.57
C TRP A 923 -21.81 -1.42 -18.16
N PRO A 924 -22.77 -2.17 -18.72
CA PRO A 924 -22.91 -3.60 -18.47
C PRO A 924 -21.61 -4.37 -18.73
N TRP A 925 -21.37 -5.44 -17.98
CA TRP A 925 -20.14 -6.22 -18.13
C TRP A 925 -19.96 -6.75 -19.56
N GLY A 926 -18.84 -6.40 -20.20
CA GLY A 926 -18.56 -6.77 -21.60
C GLY A 926 -19.31 -5.97 -22.67
N TYR A 927 -20.10 -4.95 -22.31
CA TYR A 927 -20.98 -4.18 -23.22
C TYR A 927 -20.34 -3.81 -24.58
N LYS A 928 -19.14 -3.21 -24.61
CA LYS A 928 -18.44 -2.83 -25.86
C LYS A 928 -18.12 -4.03 -26.76
N LEU A 929 -17.81 -5.19 -26.17
CA LEU A 929 -17.59 -6.42 -26.92
C LEU A 929 -18.92 -6.95 -27.49
N LEU A 930 -19.97 -7.00 -26.67
CA LEU A 930 -21.27 -7.56 -27.05
C LEU A 930 -21.99 -6.71 -28.12
N SER A 931 -22.16 -5.42 -27.88
CA SER A 931 -22.81 -4.49 -28.81
C SER A 931 -21.89 -4.14 -29.99
N GLN A 932 -20.75 -3.49 -29.72
CA GLN A 932 -19.95 -2.85 -30.78
C GLN A 932 -19.09 -3.83 -31.60
N THR A 933 -18.82 -5.05 -31.10
CA THR A 933 -17.96 -6.03 -31.79
C THR A 933 -18.72 -7.26 -32.28
N LEU A 934 -19.66 -7.80 -31.50
CA LEU A 934 -20.45 -8.98 -31.89
C LEU A 934 -21.80 -8.64 -32.53
N GLY A 935 -22.28 -7.40 -32.40
CA GLY A 935 -23.55 -6.96 -32.98
C GLY A 935 -24.76 -7.63 -32.34
N CYS A 936 -24.72 -7.83 -31.02
CA CYS A 936 -25.83 -8.38 -30.24
C CYS A 936 -26.68 -7.26 -29.62
N SER A 937 -27.99 -7.49 -29.51
CA SER A 937 -28.80 -6.74 -28.54
C SER A 937 -28.32 -7.11 -27.12
N VAL A 938 -28.30 -6.14 -26.20
CA VAL A 938 -27.73 -6.36 -24.86
C VAL A 938 -28.75 -6.00 -23.79
N LEU A 939 -29.09 -6.98 -22.94
CA LEU A 939 -29.80 -6.76 -21.68
C LEU A 939 -28.79 -6.86 -20.52
N GLY A 940 -28.35 -5.71 -20.02
CA GLY A 940 -27.45 -5.60 -18.89
C GLY A 940 -28.19 -5.56 -17.56
N VAL A 941 -27.92 -6.53 -16.69
CA VAL A 941 -28.44 -6.60 -15.32
C VAL A 941 -27.37 -6.06 -14.37
N ILE A 942 -27.61 -4.85 -13.90
CA ILE A 942 -26.65 -4.00 -13.21
C ILE A 942 -26.94 -4.04 -11.70
N GLY A 943 -25.92 -4.28 -10.88
CA GLY A 943 -26.05 -4.28 -9.42
C GLY A 943 -25.74 -2.90 -8.82
N ALA A 944 -26.73 -2.16 -8.32
CA ALA A 944 -26.44 -0.98 -7.48
C ALA A 944 -25.90 -1.42 -6.11
N LYS A 945 -26.32 -2.61 -5.64
CA LYS A 945 -25.83 -3.28 -4.42
C LYS A 945 -25.29 -4.67 -4.73
N ARG A 946 -24.41 -5.17 -3.85
CA ARG A 946 -24.10 -6.60 -3.78
C ARG A 946 -25.33 -7.28 -3.15
N ASN A 947 -26.23 -7.82 -3.96
CA ASN A 947 -27.44 -8.53 -3.50
C ASN A 947 -27.68 -9.86 -4.23
N TRP A 948 -26.72 -10.33 -5.04
CA TRP A 948 -26.85 -11.55 -5.86
C TRP A 948 -28.05 -11.51 -6.83
N PHE A 949 -28.55 -10.33 -7.19
CA PHE A 949 -29.77 -10.17 -7.97
C PHE A 949 -31.00 -10.77 -7.28
N ARG A 950 -31.04 -10.81 -5.93
CA ARG A 950 -32.16 -11.37 -5.13
C ARG A 950 -33.24 -10.35 -4.78
N SER A 951 -33.30 -9.22 -5.49
CA SER A 951 -34.37 -8.21 -5.31
C SER A 951 -35.62 -8.59 -6.09
N SER A 952 -36.80 -8.38 -5.52
CA SER A 952 -38.08 -8.53 -6.22
C SER A 952 -38.10 -7.79 -7.56
N PHE A 953 -37.58 -6.55 -7.65
CA PHE A 953 -37.46 -5.82 -8.91
C PHE A 953 -36.81 -6.60 -10.06
N VAL A 954 -35.73 -7.36 -9.81
CA VAL A 954 -35.11 -8.20 -10.85
C VAL A 954 -35.94 -9.46 -11.10
N HIS A 955 -36.50 -10.10 -10.07
CA HIS A 955 -37.42 -11.23 -10.24
C HIS A 955 -38.64 -10.86 -11.09
N ASP A 956 -39.36 -9.82 -10.69
CA ASP A 956 -40.57 -9.31 -11.32
C ASP A 956 -40.26 -8.69 -12.69
N GLY A 957 -39.07 -8.09 -12.87
CA GLY A 957 -38.60 -7.62 -14.17
C GLY A 957 -38.37 -8.75 -15.16
N PHE A 958 -37.73 -9.85 -14.74
CA PHE A 958 -37.53 -11.02 -15.59
C PHE A 958 -38.82 -11.82 -15.83
N ASP A 959 -39.70 -11.93 -14.83
CA ASP A 959 -41.05 -12.46 -15.00
C ASP A 959 -41.83 -11.61 -16.00
N HIS A 960 -41.80 -10.28 -15.89
CA HIS A 960 -42.49 -9.39 -16.82
C HIS A 960 -41.96 -9.53 -18.25
N LEU A 961 -40.63 -9.61 -18.44
CA LEU A 961 -40.02 -9.84 -19.75
C LEU A 961 -40.40 -11.22 -20.34
N ARG A 962 -40.52 -12.27 -19.52
CA ARG A 962 -41.05 -13.58 -19.96
C ARG A 962 -42.52 -13.43 -20.38
N ASP A 963 -43.36 -12.94 -19.47
CA ASP A 963 -44.81 -12.93 -19.61
C ASP A 963 -45.29 -11.93 -20.68
N SER A 964 -44.46 -10.96 -21.05
CA SER A 964 -44.68 -10.06 -22.19
C SER A 964 -44.19 -10.60 -23.53
N GLY A 965 -43.65 -11.83 -23.59
CA GLY A 965 -43.04 -12.40 -24.80
C GLY A 965 -41.78 -11.66 -25.27
N PHE A 966 -41.07 -10.93 -24.39
CA PHE A 966 -39.90 -10.13 -24.81
C PHE A 966 -38.79 -11.01 -25.39
N PHE A 967 -38.50 -12.15 -24.73
CA PHE A 967 -37.45 -13.07 -25.15
C PHE A 967 -37.78 -13.80 -26.46
N GLU A 968 -39.06 -14.02 -26.76
CA GLU A 968 -39.54 -14.69 -27.99
C GLU A 968 -39.28 -13.86 -29.26
N GLN A 969 -38.95 -12.58 -29.12
CA GLN A 969 -38.60 -11.71 -30.25
C GLN A 969 -37.18 -11.96 -30.80
N PHE A 970 -36.37 -12.79 -30.15
CA PHE A 970 -34.97 -13.01 -30.49
C PHE A 970 -34.74 -14.44 -31.00
N ASP A 971 -33.97 -14.57 -32.08
CA ASP A 971 -33.66 -15.86 -32.70
C ASP A 971 -32.74 -16.70 -31.79
N GLU A 972 -31.92 -16.04 -30.97
CA GLU A 972 -31.06 -16.66 -29.95
C GLU A 972 -30.98 -15.77 -28.71
N VAL A 973 -31.02 -16.40 -27.52
CA VAL A 973 -30.77 -15.75 -26.23
C VAL A 973 -29.59 -16.42 -25.52
N LEU A 974 -28.58 -15.65 -25.14
CA LEU A 974 -27.43 -16.09 -24.35
C LEU A 974 -27.39 -15.39 -22.99
N PHE A 975 -27.41 -16.14 -21.91
CA PHE A 975 -27.16 -15.65 -20.56
C PHE A 975 -25.66 -15.77 -20.24
N TYR A 976 -25.03 -14.66 -19.84
CA TYR A 976 -23.57 -14.57 -19.66
C TYR A 976 -23.18 -13.92 -18.34
N GLY A 977 -22.33 -14.60 -17.57
CA GLY A 977 -21.89 -14.10 -16.27
C GLY A 977 -20.63 -14.75 -15.71
N ALA A 978 -20.03 -14.07 -14.73
CA ALA A 978 -18.93 -14.60 -13.92
C ALA A 978 -19.17 -14.40 -12.42
N SER A 979 -18.82 -15.38 -11.59
CA SER A 979 -19.00 -15.33 -10.13
C SER A 979 -20.47 -15.06 -9.76
N MET A 980 -20.77 -13.99 -9.02
CA MET A 980 -22.14 -13.49 -8.80
C MET A 980 -22.94 -13.30 -10.11
N GLY A 981 -22.29 -12.84 -11.18
CA GLY A 981 -22.93 -12.73 -12.49
C GLY A 981 -23.30 -14.09 -13.08
N ALA A 982 -22.51 -15.13 -12.82
CA ALA A 982 -22.78 -16.49 -13.28
C ALA A 982 -23.94 -17.14 -12.50
N TYR A 983 -24.15 -16.76 -11.22
CA TYR A 983 -25.41 -17.07 -10.52
C TYR A 983 -26.59 -16.47 -11.29
N GLY A 984 -26.56 -15.15 -11.56
CA GLY A 984 -27.62 -14.48 -12.32
C GLY A 984 -27.90 -15.14 -13.68
N ALA A 985 -26.84 -15.43 -14.45
CA ALA A 985 -26.94 -16.09 -15.74
C ALA A 985 -27.62 -17.47 -15.68
N LEU A 986 -27.25 -18.33 -14.72
CA LEU A 986 -27.84 -19.66 -14.54
C LEU A 986 -29.24 -19.62 -13.92
N THR A 987 -29.52 -18.62 -13.08
CA THR A 987 -30.79 -18.47 -12.38
C THR A 987 -31.89 -17.93 -13.28
N TYR A 988 -31.59 -16.88 -14.06
CA TYR A 988 -32.59 -16.17 -14.86
C TYR A 988 -32.78 -16.73 -16.26
N SER A 989 -31.92 -17.64 -16.73
CA SER A 989 -32.13 -18.33 -18.01
C SER A 989 -33.47 -19.07 -18.08
N GLN A 990 -34.05 -19.46 -16.94
CA GLN A 990 -35.40 -20.05 -16.87
C GLN A 990 -36.53 -19.13 -17.37
N CYS A 991 -36.27 -17.82 -17.49
CA CYS A 991 -37.23 -16.84 -18.02
C CYS A 991 -37.24 -16.82 -19.56
N ALA A 992 -36.29 -17.49 -20.19
CA ALA A 992 -36.22 -17.74 -21.62
C ALA A 992 -35.85 -19.22 -21.84
N PRO A 993 -36.81 -20.16 -21.68
CA PRO A 993 -36.57 -21.57 -22.00
C PRO A 993 -36.01 -21.73 -23.42
N GLY A 994 -35.03 -22.62 -23.59
CA GLY A 994 -34.25 -22.75 -24.82
C GLY A 994 -33.03 -21.81 -24.93
N ALA A 995 -32.81 -20.91 -23.95
CA ALA A 995 -31.61 -20.06 -23.95
C ALA A 995 -30.31 -20.86 -23.77
N LYS A 996 -29.20 -20.32 -24.29
CA LYS A 996 -27.83 -20.78 -24.01
C LYS A 996 -27.32 -20.07 -22.75
N VAL A 997 -26.42 -20.70 -21.99
CA VAL A 997 -25.82 -20.11 -20.78
C VAL A 997 -24.30 -20.29 -20.77
N PHE A 998 -23.57 -19.21 -20.50
CA PHE A 998 -22.12 -19.21 -20.29
C PHE A 998 -21.77 -18.69 -18.89
N ALA A 999 -21.42 -19.64 -18.01
CA ALA A 999 -21.21 -19.41 -16.59
C ALA A 999 -19.74 -19.64 -16.18
N ILE A 1000 -19.05 -18.58 -15.78
CA ILE A 1000 -17.64 -18.64 -15.36
C ILE A 1000 -17.53 -18.60 -13.84
N ALA A 1001 -16.97 -19.64 -13.24
CA ALA A 1001 -16.81 -19.82 -11.80
C ALA A 1001 -18.13 -19.53 -11.01
N PRO A 1002 -19.22 -20.28 -11.27
CA PRO A 1002 -20.54 -19.98 -10.71
C PRO A 1002 -20.65 -20.27 -9.22
N GLN A 1003 -21.53 -19.52 -8.55
CA GLN A 1003 -22.14 -19.93 -7.29
C GLN A 1003 -23.60 -20.26 -7.64
N THR A 1004 -23.99 -21.53 -7.67
CA THR A 1004 -25.31 -21.98 -8.14
C THR A 1004 -26.40 -21.75 -7.10
N THR A 1005 -26.03 -21.71 -5.82
CA THR A 1005 -26.82 -21.11 -4.74
C THR A 1005 -25.87 -20.61 -3.65
N LEU A 1006 -26.34 -19.73 -2.76
CA LEU A 1006 -25.65 -19.48 -1.49
C LEU A 1006 -26.56 -19.77 -0.29
N ASP A 1007 -27.57 -20.60 -0.51
CA ASP A 1007 -28.33 -21.25 0.54
C ASP A 1007 -27.47 -22.28 1.27
N ARG A 1008 -27.19 -21.98 2.54
CA ARG A 1008 -26.41 -22.84 3.45
C ARG A 1008 -27.13 -24.11 3.89
N ARG A 1009 -28.43 -24.26 3.58
CA ARG A 1009 -29.16 -25.53 3.74
C ARG A 1009 -28.75 -26.54 2.67
N ILE A 1010 -28.22 -26.07 1.54
CA ILE A 1010 -27.82 -26.90 0.39
C ILE A 1010 -26.31 -27.09 0.35
N LEU A 1011 -25.52 -26.02 0.52
CA LEU A 1011 -24.07 -26.07 0.65
C LEU A 1011 -23.64 -25.47 2.00
N PRO A 1012 -23.67 -26.26 3.09
CA PRO A 1012 -23.35 -25.76 4.43
C PRO A 1012 -21.89 -25.31 4.58
N ASP A 1013 -20.97 -25.94 3.83
CA ASP A 1013 -19.53 -25.68 3.88
C ASP A 1013 -19.09 -24.49 3.01
N ASP A 1014 -19.92 -24.02 2.06
CA ASP A 1014 -19.61 -22.83 1.27
C ASP A 1014 -19.86 -21.55 2.08
N ASN A 1015 -18.84 -21.18 2.86
CA ASN A 1015 -18.92 -20.02 3.75
C ASN A 1015 -18.52 -18.68 3.07
N ARG A 1016 -18.10 -18.70 1.80
CA ARG A 1016 -17.43 -17.58 1.09
C ARG A 1016 -18.17 -16.25 1.17
N TRP A 1017 -19.49 -16.31 1.29
CA TRP A 1017 -20.37 -15.15 1.36
C TRP A 1017 -21.39 -15.29 2.48
N GLY A 1018 -20.99 -15.67 3.69
CA GLY A 1018 -21.88 -16.00 4.82
C GLY A 1018 -22.99 -15.00 5.24
N TRP A 1019 -23.04 -13.83 4.62
CA TRP A 1019 -24.07 -12.83 4.67
C TRP A 1019 -25.28 -13.09 3.81
N THR A 1020 -25.11 -13.82 2.71
CA THR A 1020 -26.19 -14.14 1.80
C THR A 1020 -27.26 -14.95 2.50
N ALA A 1021 -26.95 -15.62 3.61
CA ALA A 1021 -27.92 -16.15 4.58
C ALA A 1021 -28.87 -15.09 5.23
N ARG A 1022 -28.87 -13.83 4.77
CA ARG A 1022 -29.87 -12.79 5.06
C ARG A 1022 -30.74 -12.44 3.84
N LEU A 1023 -30.30 -12.81 2.64
CA LEU A 1023 -31.10 -12.74 1.42
C LEU A 1023 -32.16 -13.84 1.50
N ASP A 1024 -33.25 -13.64 0.80
CA ASP A 1024 -34.22 -14.69 0.57
C ASP A 1024 -33.53 -15.85 -0.20
N TRP A 1025 -33.81 -17.09 0.19
CA TRP A 1025 -33.44 -18.33 -0.51
C TRP A 1025 -34.60 -19.34 -0.55
N ASP A 1026 -35.83 -18.87 -0.29
CA ASP A 1026 -37.07 -19.62 -0.34
C ASP A 1026 -37.94 -19.25 -1.55
N ASP A 1027 -37.60 -18.18 -2.28
CA ASP A 1027 -38.29 -17.82 -3.54
C ASP A 1027 -37.90 -18.65 -4.79
N ARG A 1028 -38.67 -18.40 -5.85
CA ARG A 1028 -38.63 -19.04 -7.18
C ARG A 1028 -37.26 -19.01 -7.90
N TYR A 1029 -36.37 -18.08 -7.54
CA TYR A 1029 -35.05 -17.91 -8.14
C TYR A 1029 -33.89 -18.35 -7.22
N ALA A 1030 -34.16 -18.90 -6.04
CA ALA A 1030 -33.14 -19.20 -5.03
C ALA A 1030 -32.04 -20.19 -5.44
N ASP A 1031 -32.30 -21.09 -6.38
CA ASP A 1031 -31.36 -22.16 -6.70
C ASP A 1031 -31.26 -22.39 -8.19
N ALA A 1032 -30.17 -21.89 -8.78
CA ALA A 1032 -29.91 -21.97 -10.21
C ALA A 1032 -29.90 -23.43 -10.70
N ALA A 1033 -29.42 -24.36 -9.88
CA ALA A 1033 -29.34 -25.77 -10.24
C ALA A 1033 -30.71 -26.44 -10.46
N LYS A 1034 -31.80 -25.87 -9.94
CA LYS A 1034 -33.15 -26.39 -10.17
C LYS A 1034 -33.64 -26.14 -11.60
N ALA A 1035 -33.21 -25.03 -12.22
CA ALA A 1035 -33.79 -24.54 -13.47
C ALA A 1035 -32.86 -24.63 -14.70
N THR A 1036 -31.60 -25.04 -14.52
CA THR A 1036 -30.66 -25.23 -15.65
C THR A 1036 -31.09 -26.27 -16.68
N HIS A 1037 -32.08 -27.12 -16.37
CA HIS A 1037 -32.65 -28.09 -17.31
C HIS A 1037 -33.56 -27.45 -18.39
N LEU A 1038 -33.93 -26.16 -18.23
CA LEU A 1038 -34.75 -25.40 -19.18
C LEU A 1038 -33.92 -24.68 -20.25
N ALA A 1039 -32.58 -24.72 -20.15
CA ALA A 1039 -31.65 -24.13 -21.11
C ALA A 1039 -31.14 -25.19 -22.10
N ASP A 1040 -30.93 -24.84 -23.36
CA ASP A 1040 -30.51 -25.80 -24.40
C ASP A 1040 -29.03 -26.21 -24.28
N ASP A 1041 -28.16 -25.28 -23.86
CA ASP A 1041 -26.71 -25.51 -23.69
C ASP A 1041 -26.17 -24.66 -22.55
N VAL A 1042 -25.57 -25.31 -21.54
CA VAL A 1042 -25.05 -24.67 -20.33
C VAL A 1042 -23.55 -24.96 -20.20
N VAL A 1043 -22.73 -23.99 -20.63
CA VAL A 1043 -21.27 -24.08 -20.59
C VAL A 1043 -20.74 -23.49 -19.28
N VAL A 1044 -20.06 -24.33 -18.49
CA VAL A 1044 -19.59 -23.98 -17.14
C VAL A 1044 -18.07 -24.06 -17.06
N LEU A 1045 -17.40 -22.96 -16.71
CA LEU A 1045 -15.95 -22.89 -16.53
C LEU A 1045 -15.57 -22.86 -15.05
N TYR A 1046 -14.59 -23.67 -14.63
CA TYR A 1046 -14.12 -23.71 -13.25
C TYR A 1046 -12.69 -24.25 -13.12
N ASP A 1047 -12.00 -23.89 -12.04
CA ASP A 1047 -10.73 -24.52 -11.66
C ASP A 1047 -11.00 -25.78 -10.81
N PRO A 1048 -10.65 -26.99 -11.27
CA PRO A 1048 -10.83 -28.23 -10.49
C PRO A 1048 -9.95 -28.30 -9.23
N TYR A 1049 -8.99 -27.40 -9.03
CA TYR A 1049 -8.18 -27.29 -7.81
C TYR A 1049 -8.71 -26.25 -6.81
N PHE A 1050 -9.78 -25.52 -7.14
CA PHE A 1050 -10.39 -24.54 -6.24
C PHE A 1050 -11.70 -25.08 -5.67
N ALA A 1051 -11.58 -25.87 -4.59
CA ALA A 1051 -12.68 -26.64 -3.99
C ALA A 1051 -14.02 -25.88 -3.86
N PRO A 1052 -14.08 -24.61 -3.42
CA PRO A 1052 -15.36 -23.92 -3.29
C PRO A 1052 -16.13 -23.74 -4.63
N ASP A 1053 -15.44 -23.53 -5.76
CA ASP A 1053 -16.13 -23.52 -7.07
C ASP A 1053 -16.48 -24.93 -7.53
N VAL A 1054 -15.67 -25.93 -7.18
CA VAL A 1054 -15.95 -27.34 -7.51
C VAL A 1054 -17.27 -27.80 -6.87
N ASP A 1055 -17.52 -27.48 -5.61
CA ASP A 1055 -18.75 -27.87 -4.91
C ASP A 1055 -20.01 -27.25 -5.55
N GLN A 1056 -19.93 -25.96 -5.93
CA GLN A 1056 -21.02 -25.26 -6.64
C GLN A 1056 -21.29 -25.85 -8.02
N VAL A 1057 -20.23 -26.20 -8.76
CA VAL A 1057 -20.30 -26.78 -10.11
C VAL A 1057 -20.73 -28.24 -10.07
N ASN A 1058 -20.42 -28.97 -9.00
CA ASN A 1058 -20.83 -30.36 -8.82
C ASN A 1058 -22.36 -30.50 -8.84
N ARG A 1059 -23.09 -29.53 -8.25
CA ARG A 1059 -24.56 -29.48 -8.21
C ARG A 1059 -25.28 -29.42 -9.56
N LEU A 1060 -24.59 -29.04 -10.63
CA LEU A 1060 -25.20 -28.93 -11.97
C LEU A 1060 -25.21 -30.29 -12.67
N HIS A 1061 -26.38 -30.80 -13.03
CA HIS A 1061 -26.54 -32.10 -13.68
C HIS A 1061 -27.55 -32.02 -14.84
N GLY A 1062 -27.26 -32.71 -15.94
CA GLY A 1062 -28.06 -32.71 -17.17
C GLY A 1062 -27.16 -32.86 -18.40
N ASP A 1063 -27.68 -33.49 -19.46
CA ASP A 1063 -26.92 -33.74 -20.69
C ASP A 1063 -26.61 -32.45 -21.48
N ASN A 1064 -27.37 -31.39 -21.20
CA ASN A 1064 -27.16 -30.03 -21.69
C ASN A 1064 -26.01 -29.27 -20.98
N ILE A 1065 -25.43 -29.80 -19.89
CA ILE A 1065 -24.44 -29.09 -19.07
C ILE A 1065 -23.01 -29.56 -19.35
N ARG A 1066 -22.17 -28.64 -19.85
CA ARG A 1066 -20.79 -28.89 -20.26
C ARG A 1066 -19.80 -28.24 -19.29
N LYS A 1067 -19.25 -29.06 -18.38
CA LYS A 1067 -18.29 -28.66 -17.33
C LYS A 1067 -16.86 -28.63 -17.86
N LEU A 1068 -16.38 -27.44 -18.24
CA LEU A 1068 -15.06 -27.20 -18.83
C LEU A 1068 -14.02 -26.82 -17.76
N ARG A 1069 -12.93 -27.59 -17.66
CA ARG A 1069 -11.91 -27.44 -16.62
C ARG A 1069 -10.81 -26.45 -17.03
N MET A 1070 -10.53 -25.47 -16.17
CA MET A 1070 -9.48 -24.46 -16.35
C MET A 1070 -8.57 -24.41 -15.11
N PRO A 1071 -7.61 -25.35 -14.98
CA PRO A 1071 -6.81 -25.49 -13.78
C PRO A 1071 -5.74 -24.40 -13.61
N PHE A 1072 -5.42 -24.10 -12.34
CA PHE A 1072 -4.37 -23.17 -11.89
C PHE A 1072 -4.70 -21.67 -12.07
N PHE A 1073 -5.97 -21.31 -11.94
CA PHE A 1073 -6.45 -19.92 -11.97
C PHE A 1073 -7.33 -19.54 -10.75
N GLY A 1074 -7.66 -20.48 -9.87
CA GLY A 1074 -8.49 -20.24 -8.68
C GLY A 1074 -9.87 -19.70 -9.06
N HIS A 1075 -10.34 -18.65 -8.38
CA HIS A 1075 -11.56 -17.94 -8.77
C HIS A 1075 -11.34 -16.89 -9.88
N GLN A 1076 -10.08 -16.64 -10.31
CA GLN A 1076 -9.71 -15.53 -11.20
C GLN A 1076 -9.83 -15.84 -12.70
N LEU A 1077 -10.64 -16.84 -13.08
CA LEU A 1077 -10.83 -17.25 -14.47
C LEU A 1077 -11.20 -16.09 -15.41
N PRO A 1078 -12.11 -15.15 -15.07
CA PRO A 1078 -12.48 -14.07 -15.98
C PRO A 1078 -11.29 -13.19 -16.39
N GLN A 1079 -10.41 -12.86 -15.43
CA GLN A 1079 -9.20 -12.09 -15.70
C GLN A 1079 -8.19 -12.90 -16.53
N ALA A 1080 -8.05 -14.19 -16.26
CA ALA A 1080 -7.17 -15.06 -17.04
C ALA A 1080 -7.63 -15.21 -18.50
N LEU A 1081 -8.94 -15.36 -18.75
CA LEU A 1081 -9.53 -15.41 -20.09
C LEU A 1081 -9.35 -14.10 -20.86
N ALA A 1082 -9.43 -12.96 -20.17
CA ALA A 1082 -9.14 -11.64 -20.75
C ALA A 1082 -7.64 -11.47 -21.07
N ASN A 1083 -6.75 -11.83 -20.14
CA ASN A 1083 -5.28 -11.73 -20.34
C ASN A 1083 -4.75 -12.67 -21.44
N MET A 1084 -5.46 -13.75 -21.75
CA MET A 1084 -5.16 -14.64 -22.89
C MET A 1084 -5.87 -14.22 -24.18
N GLU A 1085 -6.67 -13.16 -24.16
CA GLU A 1085 -7.53 -12.68 -25.26
C GLU A 1085 -8.58 -13.70 -25.77
N ILE A 1086 -8.74 -14.86 -25.11
CA ILE A 1086 -9.65 -15.93 -25.54
C ILE A 1086 -11.12 -15.72 -25.14
N LEU A 1087 -11.43 -14.76 -24.26
CA LEU A 1087 -12.82 -14.46 -23.88
C LEU A 1087 -13.68 -14.02 -25.08
N LYS A 1088 -13.13 -13.22 -25.98
CA LYS A 1088 -13.81 -12.74 -27.21
C LYS A 1088 -14.19 -13.89 -28.17
N PRO A 1089 -13.26 -14.75 -28.63
CA PRO A 1089 -13.64 -15.86 -29.50
C PRO A 1089 -14.58 -16.85 -28.82
N MET A 1090 -14.44 -17.08 -27.51
CA MET A 1090 -15.38 -17.96 -26.77
C MET A 1090 -16.82 -17.42 -26.79
N LEU A 1091 -17.04 -16.13 -26.53
CA LEU A 1091 -18.38 -15.54 -26.57
C LEU A 1091 -18.99 -15.58 -27.97
N SER A 1092 -18.21 -15.27 -29.01
CA SER A 1092 -18.64 -15.39 -30.41
C SER A 1092 -19.06 -16.83 -30.72
N GLU A 1093 -18.21 -17.80 -30.40
CA GLU A 1093 -18.42 -19.21 -30.72
C GLU A 1093 -19.56 -19.84 -29.90
N ILE A 1094 -19.91 -19.33 -28.72
CA ILE A 1094 -21.11 -19.78 -27.98
C ILE A 1094 -22.38 -19.27 -28.65
N CYS A 1095 -22.44 -17.97 -29.00
CA CYS A 1095 -23.58 -17.43 -29.74
C CYS A 1095 -23.82 -18.28 -31.00
N GLU A 1096 -22.77 -18.52 -31.79
CA GLU A 1096 -22.85 -19.27 -33.05
C GLU A 1096 -23.02 -20.80 -32.90
N GLY A 1097 -23.08 -21.35 -31.67
CA GLY A 1097 -23.16 -22.81 -31.44
C GLY A 1097 -21.89 -23.59 -31.82
N ARG A 1098 -20.75 -22.91 -32.00
CA ARG A 1098 -19.46 -23.49 -32.44
C ARG A 1098 -18.51 -23.87 -31.30
N LEU A 1099 -18.73 -23.39 -30.07
CA LEU A 1099 -17.83 -23.69 -28.95
C LEU A 1099 -18.02 -25.12 -28.43
N THR A 1100 -17.31 -26.08 -29.02
CA THR A 1100 -17.20 -27.45 -28.50
C THR A 1100 -16.16 -27.57 -27.38
N SER A 1101 -16.17 -28.67 -26.62
CA SER A 1101 -15.18 -28.93 -25.57
C SER A 1101 -13.74 -29.01 -26.14
N ASP A 1102 -13.55 -29.65 -27.29
CA ASP A 1102 -12.26 -29.68 -28.00
C ASP A 1102 -11.82 -28.27 -28.43
N ARG A 1103 -12.75 -27.48 -29.00
CA ARG A 1103 -12.48 -26.09 -29.39
C ARG A 1103 -12.06 -25.24 -28.20
N PHE A 1104 -12.73 -25.36 -27.07
CA PHE A 1104 -12.31 -24.73 -25.81
C PHE A 1104 -10.90 -25.14 -25.40
N TYR A 1105 -10.59 -26.44 -25.34
CA TYR A 1105 -9.26 -26.89 -24.94
C TYR A 1105 -8.15 -26.53 -25.94
N LYS A 1106 -8.48 -26.29 -27.22
CA LYS A 1106 -7.59 -25.67 -28.21
C LYS A 1106 -7.30 -24.19 -27.89
N LEU A 1107 -8.34 -23.38 -27.66
CA LEU A 1107 -8.19 -21.97 -27.24
C LEU A 1107 -7.40 -21.85 -25.93
N LEU A 1108 -7.73 -22.69 -24.94
CA LEU A 1108 -7.10 -22.73 -23.63
C LEU A 1108 -5.61 -23.17 -23.68
N ARG A 1109 -5.04 -23.53 -24.83
CA ARG A 1109 -3.58 -23.75 -24.96
C ARG A 1109 -2.77 -22.47 -24.78
N ALA A 1110 -3.36 -21.29 -25.01
CA ALA A 1110 -2.72 -19.99 -24.76
C ALA A 1110 -2.13 -19.88 -23.33
N ARG A 1111 -2.75 -20.53 -22.34
CA ARG A 1111 -2.28 -20.54 -20.94
C ARG A 1111 -0.85 -21.07 -20.78
N ARG A 1112 -0.36 -21.90 -21.70
CA ARG A 1112 0.99 -22.50 -21.63
C ARG A 1112 2.10 -21.45 -21.66
N ASP A 1113 1.80 -20.25 -22.12
CA ASP A 1113 2.75 -19.15 -22.23
C ASP A 1113 2.68 -18.18 -21.04
N LEU A 1114 1.70 -18.36 -20.14
CA LEU A 1114 1.57 -17.56 -18.93
C LEU A 1114 2.57 -18.03 -17.85
N PRO A 1115 3.46 -17.16 -17.33
CA PRO A 1115 4.44 -17.54 -16.32
C PRO A 1115 3.85 -18.17 -15.05
N ARG A 1116 2.68 -17.68 -14.61
CA ARG A 1116 1.94 -18.22 -13.46
C ARG A 1116 1.49 -19.66 -13.70
N TYR A 1117 0.91 -19.95 -14.86
CA TYR A 1117 0.46 -21.30 -15.20
C TYR A 1117 1.63 -22.28 -15.31
N GLN A 1118 2.76 -21.86 -15.90
CA GLN A 1118 3.98 -22.67 -15.97
C GLN A 1118 4.50 -23.04 -14.57
N HIS A 1119 4.58 -22.06 -13.67
CA HIS A 1119 5.00 -22.25 -12.29
C HIS A 1119 4.05 -23.19 -11.53
N ASP A 1120 2.75 -22.87 -11.51
CA ASP A 1120 1.78 -23.60 -10.68
C ASP A 1120 1.59 -25.05 -11.19
N LEU A 1121 1.71 -25.28 -12.51
CA LEU A 1121 1.73 -26.62 -13.09
C LEU A 1121 3.03 -27.40 -12.74
N LEU A 1122 4.19 -26.75 -12.73
CA LEU A 1122 5.46 -27.37 -12.31
C LEU A 1122 5.36 -27.83 -10.86
N MET A 1123 5.00 -26.92 -9.95
CA MET A 1123 4.86 -27.23 -8.52
C MET A 1123 3.87 -28.37 -8.28
N LYS A 1124 2.73 -28.40 -9.01
CA LYS A 1124 1.75 -29.48 -8.88
C LYS A 1124 2.21 -30.80 -9.48
N ALA A 1125 2.99 -30.77 -10.56
CA ALA A 1125 3.57 -31.97 -11.15
C ALA A 1125 4.63 -32.58 -10.21
N GLU A 1126 5.45 -31.76 -9.55
CA GLU A 1126 6.40 -32.20 -8.52
C GLU A 1126 5.67 -32.75 -7.28
N GLU A 1127 4.66 -32.06 -6.73
CA GLU A 1127 3.83 -32.52 -5.61
C GLU A 1127 3.18 -33.89 -5.88
N LYS A 1128 2.77 -34.15 -7.13
CA LYS A 1128 2.16 -35.43 -7.54
C LYS A 1128 3.17 -36.48 -8.02
N ASN A 1129 4.47 -36.25 -7.90
CA ASN A 1129 5.52 -37.12 -8.45
C ASN A 1129 5.38 -37.40 -9.96
N HIS A 1130 4.70 -36.53 -10.71
CA HIS A 1130 4.54 -36.61 -12.16
C HIS A 1130 5.81 -36.11 -12.87
N ARG A 1131 6.96 -36.72 -12.57
CA ARG A 1131 8.31 -36.26 -12.98
C ARG A 1131 8.42 -35.99 -14.49
N LYS A 1132 7.86 -36.88 -15.34
CA LYS A 1132 7.84 -36.70 -16.81
C LYS A 1132 7.09 -35.43 -17.24
N LEU A 1133 6.01 -35.04 -16.55
CA LEU A 1133 5.28 -33.80 -16.82
C LEU A 1133 6.06 -32.57 -16.31
N ALA A 1134 6.67 -32.65 -15.13
CA ALA A 1134 7.50 -31.58 -14.58
C ALA A 1134 8.68 -31.24 -15.52
N ILE A 1135 9.37 -32.28 -16.02
CA ILE A 1135 10.41 -32.16 -17.07
C ILE A 1135 9.87 -31.47 -18.33
N GLN A 1136 8.73 -31.93 -18.87
CA GLN A 1136 8.11 -31.34 -20.05
C GLN A 1136 7.71 -29.86 -19.87
N VAL A 1137 7.27 -29.48 -18.67
CA VAL A 1137 6.94 -28.07 -18.33
C VAL A 1137 8.19 -27.22 -18.31
N CYS A 1138 9.28 -27.73 -17.73
CA CYS A 1138 10.56 -27.04 -17.73
C CYS A 1138 11.11 -26.87 -19.15
N GLU A 1139 11.15 -27.94 -19.94
CA GLU A 1139 11.58 -27.91 -21.34
C GLU A 1139 10.73 -26.99 -22.21
N TYR A 1140 9.39 -26.98 -22.03
CA TYR A 1140 8.51 -26.07 -22.76
C TYR A 1140 8.75 -24.61 -22.39
N THR A 1141 8.97 -24.34 -21.10
CA THR A 1141 9.24 -22.99 -20.59
C THR A 1141 10.58 -22.47 -21.12
N LEU A 1142 11.64 -23.28 -21.02
CA LEU A 1142 13.00 -22.93 -21.47
C LEU A 1142 13.10 -22.77 -23.01
N LYS A 1143 12.22 -23.43 -23.78
CA LYS A 1143 12.07 -23.18 -25.23
C LYS A 1143 11.47 -21.81 -25.58
N LYS A 1144 10.89 -21.08 -24.61
CA LYS A 1144 10.20 -19.80 -24.83
C LYS A 1144 10.76 -18.61 -24.06
N ARG A 1145 11.41 -18.85 -22.92
CA ARG A 1145 12.09 -17.85 -22.10
C ARG A 1145 13.19 -18.53 -21.31
N ASP A 1146 14.37 -17.91 -21.21
CA ASP A 1146 15.35 -18.45 -20.27
C ASP A 1146 14.91 -18.19 -18.83
N ALA A 1147 15.14 -19.18 -17.96
CA ALA A 1147 14.72 -19.16 -16.58
C ALA A 1147 15.59 -20.12 -15.76
N LYS A 1148 16.67 -19.59 -15.17
CA LYS A 1148 17.63 -20.30 -14.31
C LYS A 1148 16.98 -21.28 -13.32
N ASN A 1149 15.96 -20.85 -12.57
CA ASN A 1149 15.26 -21.71 -11.60
C ASN A 1149 14.58 -22.93 -12.26
N ILE A 1150 14.06 -22.76 -13.48
CA ILE A 1150 13.42 -23.83 -14.27
C ILE A 1150 14.47 -24.76 -14.87
N ARG A 1151 15.65 -24.25 -15.24
CA ARG A 1151 16.80 -25.06 -15.67
C ARG A 1151 17.33 -25.92 -14.52
N ASN A 1152 17.50 -25.33 -13.34
CA ASN A 1152 17.89 -26.06 -12.12
C ASN A 1152 16.87 -27.16 -11.76
N SER A 1153 15.56 -26.88 -11.85
CA SER A 1153 14.52 -27.89 -11.68
C SER A 1153 14.61 -29.00 -12.74
N LEU A 1154 14.86 -28.66 -14.02
CA LEU A 1154 15.02 -29.65 -15.09
C LEU A 1154 16.22 -30.58 -14.87
N GLU A 1155 17.37 -30.02 -14.48
CA GLU A 1155 18.59 -30.78 -14.19
C GLU A 1155 18.38 -31.72 -13.01
N ARG A 1156 17.83 -31.21 -11.90
CA ARG A 1156 17.44 -32.00 -10.72
C ARG A 1156 16.48 -33.14 -11.09
N LEU A 1157 15.39 -32.83 -11.79
CA LEU A 1157 14.38 -33.83 -12.16
C LEU A 1157 14.93 -34.90 -13.12
N ARG A 1158 15.91 -34.55 -13.97
CA ARG A 1158 16.59 -35.52 -14.84
C ARG A 1158 17.52 -36.43 -14.04
N ALA A 1159 18.27 -35.89 -13.07
CA ALA A 1159 19.10 -36.68 -12.16
C ALA A 1159 18.24 -37.66 -11.33
N GLU A 1160 17.16 -37.17 -10.72
CA GLU A 1160 16.22 -38.00 -9.94
C GLU A 1160 15.56 -39.12 -10.77
N VAL A 1161 15.31 -38.90 -12.06
CA VAL A 1161 14.80 -39.95 -12.95
C VAL A 1161 15.89 -40.97 -13.27
N ALA A 1162 17.12 -40.53 -13.57
CA ALA A 1162 18.24 -41.42 -13.84
C ALA A 1162 18.56 -42.34 -12.64
N GLU A 1163 18.54 -41.80 -11.41
CA GLU A 1163 18.70 -42.56 -10.16
C GLU A 1163 17.54 -43.51 -9.83
N THR A 1164 16.37 -43.35 -10.47
CA THR A 1164 15.21 -44.25 -10.30
C THR A 1164 15.13 -45.32 -11.40
N GLU A 1165 15.87 -45.15 -12.50
CA GLU A 1165 15.94 -46.10 -13.63
C GLU A 1165 17.21 -46.98 -13.58
N SER A 1166 18.14 -46.69 -12.65
CA SER A 1166 19.34 -47.48 -12.30
C SER A 1166 19.12 -48.43 -11.12
#